data_AF-A0A158QCQ7-F1
#
_entry.id   AF-A0A158QCQ7-F1
#
_cell.length_a   1.000
_cell.length_b   1.000
_cell.length_c   1.000
_cell.angle_alpha   90.00
_cell.angle_beta   90.00
_cell.angle_gamma   90.00
#
_symmetry.space_group_name_H-M   'P 1'
#
loop_
_entity.id
_entity.type
_entity.pdbx_description
1 polymer ?
#
loop_
_entity_poly.entity_id
_entity_poly.type
_entity_poly.pdbx_seq_one_letter_code
_entity_poly.pdbx_strand_id
1 'polypeptide(L)'
;MAFNMDSLKDALELSSSPPEGQLETVDLEGIAKYIKSGKAKNVITAIGAGISTSAGIPDFRSKETGIYENLNEYNLPDPMAVFSIDYFEMNPKPFFQVAKNLYHPYAKPTLAHYFIKLLNEKGILLRDYTQNADQLERLAGIPEEKIIEAHGSFHKGHCVKCRTEYPFEYLKGCILKQEVPKCSRKICDGVVKPDIVFFGEPLPDEFYTGVKRDFPKCDLLIIMGTSLSVHPFCGIVDLVKDGVPRLLINREYNPRTIAIVPMHFNEPDNKTDVLAKGDADDICLQSRRHSDVYSIEFLGIAKYIKSGKAKNIITAVGAGISTAAGIPDFRSPGTGLYSNLDEYGLDDPMDVFDLEFFEDNPAPFFKVAKSLYHPNAKPTLAHYFIKLLNDKGLLLRDYTQNVDMLERICGIPEEKLVEAHGSYNTGRCLKCRKKYPFEYFKKPILEQSIPTCSKENCDGVIKPDIVFFGEDLPKKYHRGVRKDFQKCDLLIIMGTSLKVAPFNHVIDFASGKIPRLLINRELSENVHASKPLKWGMKDNLRDVFCQGDADDGCLRLAELLDWKNDLLLLQETRNKELDKIFVKESKMSGRQSCLVVEITLVSMDAIKIAFGLSRSDCTLESLDLEGVANLIKEGKARNIITAVGAGISTSAGIPDFRSPNTGIYDNLEEYNLPSPMAVFDISYFERNPKPFFEVARRLYRPYAKPTTAHYFIRLLAEKGLLLRHYTQNVDQLERISGLPEDKMIEAHGSFHTGHCLTCHKEYSFEYFKVRILDKEVPKCEVPNCAGVVKPDVVFFGESLPSKFTHGVNKDFPKCDLLIIIGTSLQVLPFCGIINCTRKGVPRLYLNREYTTGSTSGFVSFVMKWMVAGLKSRPLKWGVPGNKTDVFVKGDADESCLRFAELLGWKVCLQ
;
A
#
# COMPACT_ATOMS: atom_id res chain seq x y z
N MET A 1 55.04 -14.21 8.85
CA MET A 1 54.64 -15.44 9.57
C MET A 1 53.14 -15.53 9.49
N ALA A 2 52.59 -16.57 8.86
CA ALA A 2 51.15 -16.78 8.87
C ALA A 2 50.70 -16.98 10.33
N PHE A 3 49.82 -16.12 10.82
CA PHE A 3 49.26 -16.23 12.16
C PHE A 3 48.37 -17.48 12.19
N ASN A 4 48.85 -18.57 12.78
CA ASN A 4 48.09 -19.81 12.88
C ASN A 4 47.04 -19.67 14.00
N MET A 5 45.76 -19.92 13.68
CA MET A 5 44.70 -19.88 14.68
C MET A 5 44.73 -21.09 15.63
N ASP A 6 45.25 -22.23 15.16
CA ASP A 6 45.38 -23.44 15.96
C ASP A 6 46.38 -23.24 17.11
N SER A 7 47.50 -22.57 16.85
CA SER A 7 48.48 -22.26 17.91
C SER A 7 47.97 -21.23 18.92
N LEU A 8 46.94 -20.46 18.56
CA LEU A 8 46.27 -19.54 19.48
C LEU A 8 45.29 -20.29 20.37
N LYS A 9 44.57 -21.28 19.84
CA LYS A 9 43.67 -22.16 20.58
C LYS A 9 44.44 -22.96 21.65
N ASP A 10 45.55 -23.58 21.25
CA ASP A 10 46.44 -24.32 22.17
C ASP A 10 46.96 -23.46 23.33
N ALA A 11 47.22 -22.17 23.07
CA ALA A 11 47.66 -21.22 24.09
C ALA A 11 46.56 -20.80 25.07
N LEU A 12 45.28 -20.87 24.67
CA LEU A 12 44.13 -20.49 25.49
C LEU A 12 43.57 -21.66 26.30
N GLU A 13 43.74 -22.91 25.83
CA GLU A 13 43.29 -24.14 26.50
C GLU A 13 44.08 -24.48 27.79
N LEU A 14 45.24 -23.86 28.01
CA LEU A 14 46.07 -24.05 29.21
C LEU A 14 45.51 -23.43 30.51
N SER A 15 44.30 -22.87 30.52
CA SER A 15 43.71 -22.27 31.72
C SER A 15 42.24 -22.63 31.99
N SER A 16 42.05 -23.35 33.10
CA SER A 16 40.81 -23.61 33.86
C SER A 16 39.74 -24.51 33.23
N SER A 17 39.08 -25.29 34.10
CA SER A 17 37.95 -26.19 33.84
C SER A 17 36.76 -25.48 33.15
N PRO A 18 36.01 -26.18 32.27
CA PRO A 18 34.91 -25.58 31.51
C PRO A 18 33.80 -25.04 32.45
N PRO A 19 33.22 -23.85 32.16
CA PRO A 19 32.14 -23.29 32.97
C PRO A 19 30.84 -24.10 32.87
N GLU A 20 30.05 -24.15 33.96
CA GLU A 20 28.69 -24.75 34.02
C GLU A 20 27.63 -23.91 33.25
N GLY A 21 27.93 -23.55 32.01
CA GLY A 21 27.17 -22.61 31.19
C GLY A 21 26.05 -23.22 30.34
N GLN A 22 25.28 -24.18 30.86
CA GLN A 22 24.17 -24.74 30.08
C GLN A 22 22.94 -23.82 30.10
N LEU A 23 22.38 -23.55 28.93
CA LEU A 23 21.10 -22.87 28.80
C LEU A 23 19.95 -23.78 29.24
N GLU A 24 18.99 -23.22 29.97
CA GLU A 24 17.74 -23.91 30.36
C GLU A 24 16.92 -24.28 29.12
N THR A 25 16.85 -23.35 28.16
CA THR A 25 16.23 -23.50 26.84
C THR A 25 17.16 -22.96 25.77
N VAL A 26 17.24 -23.62 24.61
CA VAL A 26 18.13 -23.21 23.51
C VAL A 26 17.38 -22.26 22.57
N ASP A 27 16.99 -21.12 23.13
CA ASP A 27 16.26 -20.05 22.45
C ASP A 27 16.63 -18.67 23.04
N LEU A 28 16.06 -17.60 22.49
CA LEU A 28 16.29 -16.25 22.98
C LEU A 28 15.86 -16.06 24.44
N GLU A 29 14.84 -16.78 24.90
CA GLU A 29 14.40 -16.72 26.29
C GLU A 29 15.47 -17.31 27.21
N GLY A 30 16.08 -18.42 26.82
CA GLY A 30 17.19 -19.04 27.54
C GLY A 30 18.40 -18.13 27.67
N ILE A 31 18.79 -17.44 26.58
CA ILE A 31 19.86 -16.43 26.63
C ILE A 31 19.47 -15.28 27.58
N ALA A 32 18.24 -14.78 27.50
CA ALA A 32 17.78 -13.70 28.36
C ALA A 32 17.77 -14.11 29.84
N LYS A 33 17.34 -15.34 30.16
CA LYS A 33 17.41 -15.92 31.51
C LYS A 33 18.86 -16.08 31.97
N TYR A 34 19.76 -16.54 31.09
CA TYR A 34 21.18 -16.68 31.38
C TYR A 34 21.82 -15.33 31.75
N ILE A 35 21.54 -14.27 30.98
CA ILE A 35 21.98 -12.90 31.32
C ILE A 35 21.38 -12.44 32.65
N LYS A 36 20.06 -12.63 32.86
CA LYS A 36 19.38 -12.22 34.10
C LYS A 36 19.85 -12.98 35.34
N SER A 37 20.35 -14.20 35.19
CA SER A 37 20.91 -14.99 36.29
C SER A 37 22.21 -14.41 36.85
N GLY A 38 22.83 -13.46 36.13
CA GLY A 38 24.12 -12.87 36.48
C GLY A 38 25.34 -13.72 36.11
N LYS A 39 25.13 -14.83 35.38
CA LYS A 39 26.21 -15.67 34.84
C LYS A 39 26.99 -14.98 33.70
N ALA A 40 26.32 -14.21 32.84
CA ALA A 40 26.98 -13.46 31.77
C ALA A 40 27.53 -12.12 32.28
N LYS A 41 28.81 -12.07 32.65
CA LYS A 41 29.49 -10.85 33.11
C LYS A 41 30.43 -10.26 32.07
N ASN A 42 30.93 -11.10 31.18
CA ASN A 42 31.88 -10.75 30.13
C ASN A 42 31.30 -11.15 28.78
N VAL A 43 30.38 -10.33 28.27
CA VAL A 43 29.75 -10.53 26.96
C VAL A 43 30.66 -9.98 25.88
N ILE A 44 30.95 -10.80 24.87
CA ILE A 44 31.65 -10.37 23.65
C ILE A 44 30.64 -10.28 22.51
N THR A 45 30.67 -9.19 21.76
CA THR A 45 29.91 -9.05 20.50
C THR A 45 30.85 -9.19 19.30
N ALA A 46 30.40 -9.90 18.27
CA ALA A 46 31.11 -10.08 17.00
C ALA A 46 30.17 -9.71 15.84
N ILE A 47 30.41 -8.57 15.19
CA ILE A 47 29.41 -7.93 14.32
C ILE A 47 29.92 -7.66 12.91
N GLY A 48 28.99 -7.62 11.95
CA GLY A 48 29.27 -7.26 10.56
C GLY A 48 28.21 -6.34 9.95
N ALA A 49 28.34 -6.08 8.65
CA ALA A 49 27.62 -5.00 7.96
C ALA A 49 26.09 -5.14 8.01
N GLY A 50 25.58 -6.35 8.23
CA GLY A 50 24.15 -6.63 8.35
C GLY A 50 23.47 -5.78 9.43
N ILE A 51 24.17 -5.42 10.53
CA ILE A 51 23.59 -4.58 11.59
C ILE A 51 23.41 -3.12 11.16
N SER A 52 24.09 -2.68 10.10
CA SER A 52 24.08 -1.30 9.59
C SER A 52 23.13 -1.11 8.40
N THR A 53 22.53 -2.19 7.88
CA THR A 53 21.66 -2.14 6.69
C THR A 53 20.43 -1.25 6.86
N SER A 54 19.82 -1.22 8.05
CA SER A 54 18.68 -0.34 8.36
C SER A 54 19.06 1.15 8.43
N ALA A 55 20.35 1.48 8.54
CA ALA A 55 20.87 2.85 8.44
C ALA A 55 21.08 3.32 6.99
N GLY A 56 20.75 2.49 6.00
CA GLY A 56 20.94 2.78 4.58
C GLY A 56 22.36 2.52 4.07
N ILE A 57 23.19 1.82 4.86
CA ILE A 57 24.51 1.34 4.44
C ILE A 57 24.32 -0.04 3.80
N PRO A 58 24.54 -0.21 2.49
CA PRO A 58 24.38 -1.51 1.85
C PRO A 58 25.42 -2.49 2.40
N ASP A 59 25.03 -3.77 2.53
CA ASP A 59 26.03 -4.82 2.75
C ASP A 59 26.78 -5.13 1.44
N PHE A 60 27.78 -6.00 1.52
CA PHE A 60 28.60 -6.32 0.37
C PHE A 60 27.96 -7.32 -0.60
N ARG A 61 27.07 -8.21 -0.15
CA ARG A 61 26.75 -9.49 -0.83
C ARG A 61 25.28 -9.74 -1.13
N SER A 62 24.36 -8.94 -0.59
CA SER A 62 22.92 -9.13 -0.78
C SER A 62 22.51 -8.98 -2.24
N LYS A 63 21.62 -9.87 -2.69
CA LYS A 63 21.04 -9.83 -4.03
C LYS A 63 20.18 -8.58 -4.18
N GLU A 64 20.31 -7.86 -5.30
CA GLU A 64 19.63 -6.60 -5.64
C GLU A 64 20.16 -5.33 -4.94
N THR A 65 20.84 -5.43 -3.78
CA THR A 65 21.30 -4.25 -2.99
C THR A 65 22.77 -4.25 -2.61
N GLY A 66 23.50 -5.34 -2.84
CA GLY A 66 24.89 -5.51 -2.42
C GLY A 66 25.88 -4.74 -3.29
N ILE A 67 26.96 -4.23 -2.67
CA ILE A 67 27.98 -3.43 -3.36
C ILE A 67 28.59 -4.15 -4.58
N TYR A 68 28.73 -5.48 -4.54
CA TYR A 68 29.38 -6.24 -5.62
C TYR A 68 28.56 -6.38 -6.92
N GLU A 69 27.23 -6.21 -6.91
CA GLU A 69 26.41 -6.39 -8.12
C GLU A 69 26.51 -5.20 -9.09
N ASN A 70 26.92 -4.03 -8.61
CA ASN A 70 27.02 -2.79 -9.40
C ASN A 70 28.43 -2.50 -9.94
N LEU A 71 29.39 -3.43 -9.83
CA LEU A 71 30.79 -3.19 -10.19
C LEU A 71 31.15 -3.52 -11.65
N ASN A 72 30.20 -4.00 -12.45
CA ASN A 72 30.42 -4.39 -13.85
C ASN A 72 30.92 -3.24 -14.74
N GLU A 73 30.67 -1.99 -14.36
CA GLU A 73 31.11 -0.80 -15.10
C GLU A 73 32.62 -0.48 -14.95
N TYR A 74 33.32 -1.08 -13.96
CA TYR A 74 34.71 -0.75 -13.64
C TYR A 74 35.75 -1.71 -14.26
N ASN A 75 35.32 -2.68 -15.08
CA ASN A 75 36.17 -3.65 -15.78
C ASN A 75 37.19 -4.36 -14.86
N LEU A 76 36.73 -4.77 -13.67
CA LEU A 76 37.52 -5.48 -12.67
C LEU A 76 37.67 -6.97 -13.06
N PRO A 77 38.79 -7.63 -12.71
CA PRO A 77 38.96 -9.07 -12.96
C PRO A 77 37.94 -9.92 -12.19
N ASP A 78 37.55 -9.46 -10.99
CA ASP A 78 36.43 -9.96 -10.21
C ASP A 78 35.95 -8.87 -9.23
N PRO A 79 34.73 -8.96 -8.66
CA PRO A 79 34.19 -7.93 -7.77
C PRO A 79 35.00 -7.68 -6.49
N MET A 80 35.75 -8.67 -5.99
CA MET A 80 36.57 -8.56 -4.78
C MET A 80 37.88 -7.80 -5.04
N ALA A 81 38.33 -7.73 -6.30
CA ALA A 81 39.57 -7.07 -6.69
C ALA A 81 39.63 -5.60 -6.27
N VAL A 82 38.49 -4.90 -6.20
CA VAL A 82 38.44 -3.49 -5.74
C VAL A 82 38.92 -3.30 -4.30
N PHE A 83 38.88 -4.36 -3.49
CA PHE A 83 39.37 -4.40 -2.10
C PHE A 83 40.60 -5.32 -1.96
N SER A 84 41.35 -5.61 -3.03
CA SER A 84 42.62 -6.33 -2.97
C SER A 84 43.78 -5.36 -2.93
N ILE A 85 44.76 -5.59 -2.03
CA ILE A 85 45.93 -4.71 -1.92
C ILE A 85 46.78 -4.73 -3.19
N ASP A 86 46.98 -5.92 -3.77
CA ASP A 86 47.75 -6.09 -5.00
C ASP A 86 47.12 -5.32 -6.16
N TYR A 87 45.79 -5.41 -6.29
CA TYR A 87 45.07 -4.66 -7.33
C TYR A 87 45.08 -3.16 -7.05
N PHE A 88 44.94 -2.74 -5.80
CA PHE A 88 44.96 -1.32 -5.41
C PHE A 88 46.30 -0.66 -5.70
N GLU A 89 47.42 -1.36 -5.47
CA GLU A 89 48.75 -0.85 -5.81
C GLU A 89 48.96 -0.70 -7.32
N MET A 90 48.35 -1.58 -8.12
CA MET A 90 48.37 -1.49 -9.59
C MET A 90 47.43 -0.41 -10.14
N ASN A 91 46.19 -0.35 -9.63
CA ASN A 91 45.14 0.54 -10.10
C ASN A 91 44.21 0.96 -8.94
N PRO A 92 44.53 2.05 -8.22
CA PRO A 92 43.74 2.51 -7.07
C PRO A 92 42.44 3.22 -7.49
N LYS A 93 42.27 3.58 -8.77
CA LYS A 93 41.18 4.43 -9.24
C LYS A 93 39.78 3.82 -9.02
N PRO A 94 39.51 2.54 -9.31
CA PRO A 94 38.21 1.93 -9.07
C PRO A 94 37.78 2.01 -7.60
N PHE A 95 38.70 1.81 -6.66
CA PHE A 95 38.39 1.96 -5.23
C PHE A 95 37.88 3.37 -4.91
N PHE A 96 38.57 4.43 -5.34
CA PHE A 96 38.14 5.81 -5.03
C PHE A 96 36.87 6.24 -5.77
N GLN A 97 36.52 5.59 -6.89
CA GLN A 97 35.22 5.78 -7.55
C GLN A 97 34.07 5.18 -6.73
N VAL A 98 34.29 3.98 -6.17
CA VAL A 98 33.31 3.27 -5.34
C VAL A 98 33.27 3.78 -3.89
N ALA A 99 34.39 4.25 -3.33
CA ALA A 99 34.53 4.66 -1.93
C ALA A 99 33.60 5.82 -1.54
N LYS A 100 33.20 6.66 -2.51
CA LYS A 100 32.17 7.69 -2.30
C LYS A 100 30.84 7.08 -1.85
N ASN A 101 30.48 5.92 -2.38
CA ASN A 101 29.26 5.20 -2.04
C ASN A 101 29.38 4.44 -0.72
N LEU A 102 30.59 4.23 -0.19
CA LEU A 102 30.84 3.67 1.14
C LEU A 102 30.79 4.75 2.24
N TYR A 103 30.86 6.02 1.85
CA TYR A 103 30.81 7.15 2.78
C TYR A 103 29.38 7.61 3.00
N HIS A 104 28.82 7.31 4.18
CA HIS A 104 27.44 7.67 4.55
C HIS A 104 27.41 8.70 5.69
N PRO A 105 27.63 10.00 5.43
CA PRO A 105 27.74 11.02 6.48
C PRO A 105 26.45 11.25 7.27
N TYR A 106 25.31 10.79 6.75
CA TYR A 106 24.01 10.93 7.40
C TYR A 106 23.51 9.63 8.04
N ALA A 107 24.28 8.53 7.93
CA ALA A 107 23.94 7.28 8.58
C ALA A 107 23.94 7.47 10.11
N LYS A 108 22.96 6.86 10.78
CA LYS A 108 22.81 6.92 12.23
C LYS A 108 22.88 5.52 12.80
N PRO A 109 23.37 5.35 14.05
CA PRO A 109 23.42 4.04 14.69
C PRO A 109 22.04 3.38 14.72
N THR A 110 22.03 2.08 14.45
CA THR A 110 20.83 1.24 14.45
C THR A 110 20.51 0.74 15.87
N LEU A 111 19.40 0.01 16.03
CA LEU A 111 19.01 -0.51 17.34
C LEU A 111 19.97 -1.58 17.84
N ALA A 112 20.56 -2.37 16.95
CA ALA A 112 21.63 -3.30 17.28
C ALA A 112 22.84 -2.57 17.91
N HIS A 113 23.23 -1.40 17.38
CA HIS A 113 24.30 -0.59 17.98
C HIS A 113 23.93 -0.10 19.39
N TYR A 114 22.71 0.38 19.58
CA TYR A 114 22.22 0.78 20.90
C TYR A 114 22.05 -0.41 21.86
N PHE A 115 21.82 -1.62 21.37
CA PHE A 115 21.82 -2.82 22.18
C PHE A 115 23.21 -3.13 22.72
N ILE A 116 24.26 -3.02 21.91
CA ILE A 116 25.65 -3.17 22.36
C ILE A 116 25.99 -2.09 23.40
N LYS A 117 25.60 -0.84 23.15
CA LYS A 117 25.70 0.24 24.14
C LYS A 117 25.00 -0.11 25.45
N LEU A 118 23.80 -0.69 25.40
CA LEU A 118 23.06 -1.11 26.57
C LEU A 118 23.80 -2.20 27.35
N LEU A 119 24.45 -3.16 26.69
CA LEU A 119 25.30 -4.15 27.36
C LEU A 119 26.44 -3.47 28.14
N ASN A 120 27.03 -2.41 27.56
CA ASN A 120 28.05 -1.61 28.23
C ASN A 120 27.48 -0.82 29.42
N GLU A 121 26.33 -0.15 29.25
CA GLU A 121 25.64 0.57 30.33
C GLU A 121 25.20 -0.35 31.48
N LYS A 122 24.93 -1.62 31.18
CA LYS A 122 24.66 -2.67 32.17
C LYS A 122 25.93 -3.27 32.80
N GLY A 123 27.11 -2.85 32.35
CA GLY A 123 28.39 -3.27 32.89
C GLY A 123 28.79 -4.70 32.54
N ILE A 124 28.16 -5.30 31.52
CA ILE A 124 28.40 -6.70 31.12
C ILE A 124 29.12 -6.83 29.76
N LEU A 125 29.24 -5.76 28.98
CA LEU A 125 30.03 -5.78 27.74
C LEU A 125 31.53 -5.84 28.07
N LEU A 126 32.19 -6.93 27.70
CA LEU A 126 33.65 -7.04 27.74
C LEU A 126 34.27 -6.32 26.53
N ARG A 127 33.83 -6.69 25.33
CA ARG A 127 34.40 -6.21 24.06
C ARG A 127 33.41 -6.32 22.90
N ASP A 128 33.49 -5.38 21.97
CA ASP A 128 32.82 -5.41 20.67
C ASP A 128 33.85 -5.52 19.53
N TYR A 129 33.83 -6.66 18.84
CA TYR A 129 34.66 -6.93 17.67
C TYR A 129 33.83 -6.64 16.41
N THR A 130 34.18 -5.58 15.68
CA THR A 130 33.44 -5.16 14.50
C THR A 130 34.22 -5.37 13.21
N GLN A 131 33.56 -5.94 12.19
CA GLN A 131 34.06 -5.97 10.81
C GLN A 131 33.73 -4.68 10.05
N ASN A 132 32.94 -3.79 10.65
CA ASN A 132 32.46 -2.56 10.03
C ASN A 132 33.51 -1.46 10.18
N ALA A 133 33.59 -0.59 9.16
CA ALA A 133 34.41 0.62 9.17
C ALA A 133 33.54 1.90 9.15
N ASP A 134 32.23 1.77 9.36
CA ASP A 134 31.23 2.83 9.22
C ASP A 134 31.12 3.78 10.43
N GLN A 135 31.79 3.44 11.54
CA GLN A 135 31.88 4.22 12.78
C GLN A 135 30.59 4.31 13.61
N LEU A 136 29.54 3.55 13.26
CA LEU A 136 28.24 3.66 13.91
C LEU A 136 28.28 3.22 15.39
N GLU A 137 29.20 2.34 15.78
CA GLU A 137 29.44 1.91 17.17
C GLU A 137 29.87 3.09 18.05
N ARG A 138 30.83 3.90 17.56
CA ARG A 138 31.32 5.11 18.24
C ARG A 138 30.21 6.15 18.34
N LEU A 139 29.46 6.36 17.26
CA LEU A 139 28.32 7.29 17.22
C LEU A 139 27.18 6.86 18.16
N ALA A 140 27.01 5.56 18.43
CA ALA A 140 26.05 5.08 19.43
C ALA A 140 26.47 5.48 20.86
N GLY A 141 27.75 5.76 21.06
CA GLY A 141 28.35 6.08 22.36
C GLY A 141 28.91 4.85 23.08
N ILE A 142 29.33 3.81 22.33
CA ILE A 142 30.13 2.72 22.89
C ILE A 142 31.54 3.27 23.15
N PRO A 143 32.13 3.06 24.33
CA PRO A 143 33.48 3.57 24.63
C PRO A 143 34.52 3.00 23.66
N GLU A 144 35.49 3.82 23.25
CA GLU A 144 36.51 3.42 22.27
C GLU A 144 37.34 2.24 22.77
N GLU A 145 37.65 2.20 24.07
CA GLU A 145 38.35 1.10 24.71
C GLU A 145 37.52 -0.20 24.79
N LYS A 146 36.30 -0.23 24.27
CA LYS A 146 35.45 -1.42 24.11
C LYS A 146 35.33 -1.88 22.67
N ILE A 147 35.81 -1.11 21.69
CA ILE A 147 35.66 -1.42 20.27
C ILE A 147 37.00 -1.94 19.71
N ILE A 148 36.95 -3.03 18.95
CA ILE A 148 38.06 -3.51 18.13
C ILE A 148 37.57 -3.57 16.68
N GLU A 149 38.05 -2.63 15.86
CA GLU A 149 37.79 -2.53 14.43
C GLU A 149 38.67 -3.55 13.67
N ALA A 150 38.16 -4.76 13.48
CA ALA A 150 38.91 -5.87 12.89
C ALA A 150 39.33 -5.61 11.44
N HIS A 151 38.51 -4.89 10.67
CA HIS A 151 38.83 -4.48 9.31
C HIS A 151 39.33 -3.03 9.22
N GLY A 152 39.74 -2.44 10.34
CA GLY A 152 40.23 -1.07 10.39
C GLY A 152 39.14 -0.03 10.19
N SER A 153 39.53 1.20 9.84
CA SER A 153 38.67 2.38 9.94
C SER A 153 39.03 3.47 8.94
N PHE A 154 38.05 4.31 8.58
CA PHE A 154 38.29 5.48 7.72
C PHE A 154 38.93 6.68 8.43
N HIS A 155 39.07 6.66 9.77
CA HIS A 155 39.52 7.82 10.57
C HIS A 155 40.89 8.40 10.19
N LYS A 156 41.72 7.59 9.54
CA LYS A 156 43.04 7.99 9.04
C LYS A 156 43.43 7.10 7.87
N GLY A 157 44.55 7.43 7.23
CA GLY A 157 45.11 6.59 6.20
C GLY A 157 46.61 6.78 6.08
N HIS A 158 47.26 5.82 5.44
CA HIS A 158 48.69 5.81 5.28
C HIS A 158 49.08 5.73 3.81
N CYS A 159 50.21 6.35 3.48
CA CYS A 159 50.88 6.05 2.23
C CYS A 159 51.30 4.58 2.22
N VAL A 160 50.87 3.83 1.21
CA VAL A 160 51.15 2.38 1.09
C VAL A 160 52.65 2.08 1.03
N LYS A 161 53.47 3.01 0.51
CA LYS A 161 54.95 2.86 0.42
C LYS A 161 55.68 3.31 1.68
N CYS A 162 55.55 4.58 2.06
CA CYS A 162 56.39 5.19 3.11
C CYS A 162 55.72 5.29 4.48
N ARG A 163 54.48 4.81 4.61
CA ARG A 163 53.69 4.82 5.86
C ARG A 163 53.54 6.20 6.50
N THR A 164 53.60 7.27 5.71
CA THR A 164 53.22 8.61 6.20
C THR A 164 51.73 8.62 6.48
N GLU A 165 51.33 9.01 7.70
CA GLU A 165 49.94 9.12 8.12
C GLU A 165 49.29 10.39 7.56
N TYR A 166 48.00 10.30 7.23
CA TYR A 166 47.17 11.38 6.74
C TYR A 166 45.84 11.40 7.50
N PRO A 167 45.32 12.60 7.84
CA PRO A 167 44.05 12.75 8.53
C PRO A 167 42.88 12.41 7.60
N PHE A 168 41.75 11.99 8.19
CA PHE A 168 40.52 11.69 7.45
C PHE A 168 40.06 12.82 6.51
N GLU A 169 40.14 14.08 6.94
CA GLU A 169 39.66 15.21 6.11
C GLU A 169 40.39 15.32 4.76
N TYR A 170 41.68 14.96 4.71
CA TYR A 170 42.41 14.88 3.44
C TYR A 170 41.85 13.76 2.55
N LEU A 171 41.67 12.57 3.10
CA LEU A 171 41.16 11.41 2.38
C LEU A 171 39.72 11.63 1.90
N LYS A 172 38.87 12.18 2.76
CA LYS A 172 37.48 12.53 2.47
C LYS A 172 37.38 13.50 1.29
N GLY A 173 38.23 14.53 1.27
CA GLY A 173 38.29 15.47 0.13
C GLY A 173 38.57 14.75 -1.19
N CYS A 174 39.51 13.81 -1.19
CA CYS A 174 39.81 12.99 -2.36
C CYS A 174 38.68 12.00 -2.71
N ILE A 175 38.10 11.31 -1.73
CA ILE A 175 36.99 10.36 -1.91
C ILE A 175 35.77 11.05 -2.54
N LEU A 176 35.38 12.24 -2.04
CA LEU A 176 34.23 12.99 -2.56
C LEU A 176 34.43 13.46 -4.00
N LYS A 177 35.68 13.77 -4.37
CA LYS A 177 36.08 14.12 -5.74
C LYS A 177 36.38 12.90 -6.62
N GLN A 178 36.39 11.69 -6.05
CA GLN A 178 36.82 10.45 -6.70
C GLN A 178 38.26 10.54 -7.26
N GLU A 179 39.13 11.26 -6.55
CA GLU A 179 40.54 11.45 -6.90
C GLU A 179 41.43 10.49 -6.11
N VAL A 180 42.49 9.98 -6.76
CA VAL A 180 43.49 9.12 -6.10
C VAL A 180 44.43 9.99 -5.24
N PRO A 181 44.45 9.84 -3.91
CA PRO A 181 45.29 10.67 -3.05
C PRO A 181 46.77 10.28 -3.17
N LYS A 182 47.63 11.26 -3.40
CA LYS A 182 49.09 11.04 -3.50
C LYS A 182 49.81 11.38 -2.20
N CYS A 183 50.95 10.73 -1.98
CA CYS A 183 51.82 11.08 -0.87
C CYS A 183 52.39 12.50 -1.04
N SER A 184 52.32 13.30 0.01
CA SER A 184 52.90 14.65 0.10
C SER A 184 54.42 14.66 0.22
N ARG A 185 55.07 13.54 0.57
CA ARG A 185 56.53 13.46 0.62
C ARG A 185 57.10 13.49 -0.79
N LYS A 186 57.93 14.50 -1.09
CA LYS A 186 58.55 14.70 -2.42
C LYS A 186 59.35 13.49 -2.94
N ILE A 187 59.88 12.67 -2.03
CA ILE A 187 60.66 11.45 -2.34
C ILE A 187 59.79 10.17 -2.43
N CYS A 188 58.47 10.29 -2.32
CA CYS A 188 57.56 9.15 -2.33
C CYS A 188 56.44 9.39 -3.35
N ASP A 189 56.37 8.50 -4.33
CA ASP A 189 55.35 8.44 -5.37
C ASP A 189 54.14 7.56 -4.97
N GLY A 190 54.07 7.13 -3.72
CA GLY A 190 53.04 6.22 -3.22
C GLY A 190 51.66 6.88 -3.11
N VAL A 191 50.62 6.04 -3.13
CA VAL A 191 49.22 6.43 -2.95
C VAL A 191 48.85 6.35 -1.46
N VAL A 192 47.96 7.23 -0.99
CA VAL A 192 47.43 7.17 0.37
C VAL A 192 46.15 6.34 0.37
N LYS A 193 46.12 5.27 1.16
CA LYS A 193 44.95 4.41 1.36
C LYS A 193 44.34 4.70 2.73
N PRO A 194 43.00 4.74 2.87
CA PRO A 194 42.38 4.68 4.20
C PRO A 194 42.83 3.42 4.96
N ASP A 195 42.86 3.50 6.29
CA ASP A 195 43.28 2.38 7.16
C ASP A 195 42.19 1.30 7.32
N ILE A 196 41.53 0.95 6.21
CA ILE A 196 40.66 -0.21 6.09
C ILE A 196 41.47 -1.39 5.55
N VAL A 197 41.23 -2.60 6.03
CA VAL A 197 42.02 -3.78 5.65
C VAL A 197 41.52 -4.34 4.32
N PHE A 198 42.43 -4.48 3.36
CA PHE A 198 42.16 -5.13 2.07
C PHE A 198 42.51 -6.62 2.09
N PHE A 199 41.97 -7.39 1.15
CA PHE A 199 42.42 -8.75 0.89
C PHE A 199 43.92 -8.74 0.58
N GLY A 200 44.68 -9.60 1.26
CA GLY A 200 46.14 -9.64 1.20
C GLY A 200 46.83 -8.87 2.33
N GLU A 201 46.11 -8.02 3.09
CA GLU A 201 46.65 -7.37 4.29
C GLU A 201 46.34 -8.18 5.57
N PRO A 202 47.23 -8.16 6.59
CA PRO A 202 46.90 -8.68 7.91
C PRO A 202 45.84 -7.81 8.61
N LEU A 203 45.03 -8.41 9.49
CA LEU A 203 44.20 -7.63 10.41
C LEU A 203 45.09 -6.82 11.38
N PRO A 204 44.58 -5.75 12.03
CA PRO A 204 45.36 -4.95 12.96
C PRO A 204 45.90 -5.76 14.16
N ASP A 205 47.09 -5.43 14.67
CA ASP A 205 47.68 -6.13 15.82
C ASP A 205 46.79 -6.12 17.08
N GLU A 206 46.01 -5.06 17.26
CA GLU A 206 45.03 -4.93 18.36
C GLU A 206 43.95 -6.02 18.28
N PHE A 207 43.57 -6.47 17.07
CA PHE A 207 42.64 -7.58 16.91
C PHE A 207 43.22 -8.87 17.53
N TYR A 208 44.44 -9.24 17.14
CA TYR A 208 45.08 -10.46 17.64
C TYR A 208 45.39 -10.40 19.14
N THR A 209 45.84 -9.23 19.62
CA THR A 209 46.14 -9.01 21.04
C THR A 209 44.87 -9.02 21.88
N GLY A 210 43.82 -8.36 21.39
CA GLY A 210 42.51 -8.36 22.01
C GLY A 210 41.92 -9.77 22.11
N VAL A 211 41.96 -10.54 21.02
CA VAL A 211 41.40 -11.90 21.00
C VAL A 211 42.05 -12.77 22.08
N LYS A 212 43.39 -12.76 22.19
CA LYS A 212 44.13 -13.50 23.24
C LYS A 212 43.77 -13.04 24.65
N ARG A 213 43.48 -11.75 24.84
CA ARG A 213 43.16 -11.15 26.15
C ARG A 213 41.72 -11.40 26.58
N ASP A 214 40.78 -11.36 25.63
CA ASP A 214 39.35 -11.21 25.91
C ASP A 214 38.61 -12.56 25.85
N PHE A 215 38.87 -13.42 24.86
CA PHE A 215 38.13 -14.68 24.69
C PHE A 215 38.25 -15.67 25.86
N PRO A 216 39.39 -15.79 26.57
CA PRO A 216 39.48 -16.63 27.78
C PRO A 216 38.50 -16.25 28.90
N LYS A 217 38.00 -15.01 28.89
CA LYS A 217 37.09 -14.45 29.88
C LYS A 217 35.64 -14.44 29.39
N CYS A 218 35.36 -14.84 28.15
CA CYS A 218 34.05 -14.73 27.55
C CYS A 218 33.03 -15.64 28.26
N ASP A 219 31.93 -15.05 28.73
CA ASP A 219 30.82 -15.78 29.36
C ASP A 219 29.61 -15.95 28.42
N LEU A 220 29.58 -15.19 27.31
CA LEU A 220 28.54 -15.23 26.28
C LEU A 220 29.08 -14.54 25.02
N LEU A 221 29.02 -15.22 23.88
CA LEU A 221 29.32 -14.62 22.57
C LEU A 221 28.00 -14.28 21.84
N ILE A 222 27.83 -13.03 21.41
CA ILE A 222 26.70 -12.60 20.57
C ILE A 222 27.23 -12.20 19.19
N ILE A 223 26.78 -12.89 18.16
CA ILE A 223 27.18 -12.70 16.77
C ILE A 223 26.02 -12.05 16.01
N MET A 224 26.23 -10.93 15.33
CA MET A 224 25.14 -10.20 14.67
C MET A 224 25.51 -9.71 13.28
N GLY A 225 24.63 -9.93 12.30
CA GLY A 225 24.73 -9.28 10.98
C GLY A 225 25.99 -9.64 10.18
N THR A 226 26.60 -10.79 10.43
CA THR A 226 27.78 -11.29 9.68
C THR A 226 27.52 -12.67 9.11
N SER A 227 28.02 -12.92 7.89
CA SER A 227 27.94 -14.22 7.21
C SER A 227 29.01 -15.22 7.70
N LEU A 228 29.92 -14.78 8.58
CA LEU A 228 31.05 -15.57 9.12
C LEU A 228 31.86 -16.31 8.03
N SER A 229 32.10 -15.64 6.89
CA SER A 229 32.68 -16.30 5.71
C SER A 229 34.15 -15.95 5.44
N VAL A 230 34.75 -15.06 6.23
CA VAL A 230 36.08 -14.49 5.94
C VAL A 230 37.00 -14.65 7.15
N HIS A 231 38.09 -15.40 6.96
CA HIS A 231 39.18 -15.48 7.92
C HIS A 231 40.05 -14.22 7.90
N PRO A 232 40.71 -13.87 9.02
CA PRO A 232 40.73 -14.61 10.29
C PRO A 232 39.52 -14.34 11.20
N PHE A 233 38.66 -13.37 10.87
CA PHE A 233 37.57 -12.94 11.76
C PHE A 233 36.59 -14.07 12.13
N CYS A 234 36.14 -14.89 11.17
CA CYS A 234 35.19 -15.97 11.48
C CYS A 234 35.75 -17.02 12.46
N GLY A 235 37.08 -17.22 12.50
CA GLY A 235 37.73 -18.20 13.37
C GLY A 235 37.68 -17.85 14.87
N ILE A 236 37.33 -16.61 15.24
CA ILE A 236 37.23 -16.24 16.66
C ILE A 236 36.09 -16.96 17.38
N VAL A 237 35.08 -17.42 16.64
CA VAL A 237 33.93 -18.15 17.19
C VAL A 237 34.36 -19.49 17.81
N ASP A 238 35.47 -20.07 17.33
CA ASP A 238 36.05 -21.34 17.82
C ASP A 238 36.96 -21.15 19.03
N LEU A 239 37.26 -19.90 19.40
CA LEU A 239 38.08 -19.56 20.57
C LEU A 239 37.24 -19.42 21.84
N VAL A 240 35.92 -19.53 21.72
CA VAL A 240 34.99 -19.57 22.85
C VAL A 240 35.14 -20.92 23.55
N LYS A 241 35.30 -20.90 24.88
CA LYS A 241 35.44 -22.13 25.68
C LYS A 241 34.21 -23.02 25.59
N ASP A 242 34.42 -24.33 25.65
CA ASP A 242 33.33 -25.31 25.73
C ASP A 242 32.34 -24.98 26.86
N GLY A 243 31.05 -25.08 26.55
CA GLY A 243 29.98 -24.79 27.50
C GLY A 243 29.60 -23.30 27.62
N VAL A 244 30.32 -22.37 26.96
CA VAL A 244 29.91 -20.96 26.91
C VAL A 244 28.81 -20.78 25.85
N PRO A 245 27.65 -20.17 26.20
CA PRO A 245 26.60 -19.92 25.23
C PRO A 245 27.01 -19.00 24.09
N ARG A 246 26.48 -19.26 22.88
CA ARG A 246 26.68 -18.45 21.68
C ARG A 246 25.34 -18.14 21.05
N LEU A 247 25.07 -16.86 20.76
CA LEU A 247 23.85 -16.40 20.09
C LEU A 247 24.20 -15.85 18.71
N LEU A 248 23.64 -16.43 17.64
CA LEU A 248 23.74 -15.92 16.28
C LEU A 248 22.44 -15.24 15.86
N ILE A 249 22.51 -13.94 15.54
CA ILE A 249 21.40 -13.13 15.01
C ILE A 249 21.70 -12.79 13.56
N ASN A 250 20.98 -13.41 12.62
CA ASN A 250 21.16 -13.14 11.20
C ASN A 250 19.90 -13.44 10.36
N ARG A 251 19.73 -12.73 9.24
CA ARG A 251 18.58 -12.93 8.33
C ARG A 251 18.66 -14.28 7.61
N GLU A 252 19.87 -14.67 7.25
CA GLU A 252 20.15 -15.92 6.56
C GLU A 252 21.04 -16.83 7.40
N TYR A 253 20.80 -18.13 7.27
CA TYR A 253 21.64 -19.18 7.83
C TYR A 253 22.11 -20.05 6.67
N ASN A 254 23.42 -20.05 6.39
CA ASN A 254 24.03 -20.89 5.37
C ASN A 254 24.92 -21.95 6.05
N PRO A 255 24.48 -23.21 6.12
CA PRO A 255 25.25 -24.30 6.73
C PRO A 255 26.62 -24.52 6.08
N ARG A 256 26.82 -24.13 4.81
CA ARG A 256 28.07 -24.34 4.07
C ARG A 256 29.15 -23.31 4.37
N THR A 257 28.80 -22.07 4.69
CA THR A 257 29.78 -21.04 5.13
C THR A 257 30.12 -21.18 6.61
N ILE A 258 29.20 -21.73 7.42
CA ILE A 258 29.43 -22.04 8.84
C ILE A 258 30.12 -23.41 9.01
N ALA A 259 30.31 -24.21 7.95
CA ALA A 259 31.12 -25.44 8.02
C ALA A 259 32.60 -25.20 8.39
N ILE A 260 33.03 -23.93 8.43
CA ILE A 260 34.33 -23.47 8.90
C ILE A 260 34.35 -23.28 10.43
N VAL A 261 33.18 -23.17 11.07
CA VAL A 261 32.98 -22.82 12.49
C VAL A 261 31.92 -23.75 13.11
N PRO A 262 32.26 -24.78 13.89
CA PRO A 262 31.29 -25.71 14.48
C PRO A 262 30.37 -25.03 15.50
N MET A 263 29.16 -24.67 15.05
CA MET A 263 28.02 -24.34 15.91
C MET A 263 26.99 -25.46 15.87
N HIS A 264 26.53 -25.90 17.04
CA HIS A 264 25.77 -27.14 17.24
C HIS A 264 24.26 -26.94 17.11
N PHE A 265 23.78 -25.99 16.28
CA PHE A 265 22.38 -25.56 16.25
C PHE A 265 21.35 -26.70 16.07
N ASN A 266 21.73 -27.77 15.37
CA ASN A 266 20.86 -28.91 15.05
C ASN A 266 21.25 -30.21 15.78
N GLU A 267 22.15 -30.14 16.76
CA GLU A 267 22.55 -31.32 17.52
C GLU A 267 21.55 -31.59 18.65
N PRO A 268 21.12 -32.86 18.86
CA PRO A 268 20.10 -33.20 19.86
C PRO A 268 20.45 -32.81 21.29
N ASP A 269 21.74 -32.72 21.58
CA ASP A 269 22.36 -32.40 22.87
C ASP A 269 22.86 -30.96 22.96
N ASN A 270 22.54 -30.10 21.98
CA ASN A 270 22.86 -28.68 22.04
C ASN A 270 22.30 -28.04 23.33
N LYS A 271 23.17 -27.35 24.07
CA LYS A 271 22.85 -26.60 25.29
C LYS A 271 23.39 -25.17 25.30
N THR A 272 24.02 -24.72 24.22
CA THR A 272 24.82 -23.48 24.21
C THR A 272 24.50 -22.57 23.02
N ASP A 273 24.15 -23.13 21.86
CA ASP A 273 24.14 -22.38 20.60
C ASP A 273 22.71 -22.05 20.15
N VAL A 274 22.39 -20.76 20.11
CA VAL A 274 21.05 -20.26 19.75
C VAL A 274 21.11 -19.53 18.42
N LEU A 275 20.23 -19.92 17.49
CA LEU A 275 20.01 -19.21 16.23
C LEU A 275 18.74 -18.37 16.30
N ALA A 276 18.88 -17.05 16.22
CA ALA A 276 17.78 -16.11 16.07
C ALA A 276 17.74 -15.59 14.63
N LYS A 277 16.90 -16.24 13.81
CA LYS A 277 16.78 -15.87 12.39
C LYS A 277 15.89 -14.64 12.23
N GLY A 278 16.45 -13.56 11.71
CA GLY A 278 15.73 -12.30 11.51
C GLY A 278 16.65 -11.10 11.33
N ASP A 279 16.05 -9.93 11.16
CA ASP A 279 16.78 -8.67 11.18
C ASP A 279 17.35 -8.37 12.57
N ALA A 280 18.58 -7.84 12.65
CA ALA A 280 19.26 -7.61 13.91
C ALA A 280 18.52 -6.58 14.79
N ASP A 281 17.94 -5.53 14.21
CA ASP A 281 17.19 -4.52 14.95
C ASP A 281 15.89 -5.10 15.52
N ASP A 282 15.18 -5.89 14.71
CA ASP A 282 13.94 -6.54 15.12
C ASP A 282 14.17 -7.51 16.30
N ILE A 283 15.20 -8.35 16.21
CA ILE A 283 15.54 -9.30 17.26
C ILE A 283 16.00 -8.58 18.54
N CYS A 284 16.81 -7.52 18.43
CA CYS A 284 17.21 -6.71 19.59
C CYS A 284 15.99 -6.03 20.27
N LEU A 285 15.02 -5.56 19.47
CA LEU A 285 13.79 -4.90 19.96
C LEU A 285 12.78 -5.85 20.60
N GLN A 286 12.75 -7.14 20.24
CA GLN A 286 11.82 -8.11 20.82
C GLN A 286 11.88 -8.16 22.36
N SER A 287 12.97 -7.69 22.97
CA SER A 287 13.19 -7.57 24.41
C SER A 287 12.35 -6.49 25.13
N ARG A 288 11.58 -5.64 24.42
CA ARG A 288 10.87 -4.47 24.99
C ARG A 288 9.37 -4.36 24.68
N ARG A 289 8.68 -5.46 24.38
CA ARG A 289 7.22 -5.41 24.17
C ARG A 289 6.47 -5.35 25.51
N HIS A 290 6.13 -4.12 25.92
CA HIS A 290 5.28 -3.84 27.10
C HIS A 290 3.77 -4.08 26.83
N SER A 291 3.42 -4.52 25.63
CA SER A 291 2.10 -5.06 25.30
C SER A 291 2.21 -6.58 25.25
N ASP A 292 1.20 -7.27 25.79
CA ASP A 292 1.10 -8.73 25.75
C ASP A 292 0.90 -9.31 24.32
N VAL A 293 1.02 -8.48 23.28
CA VAL A 293 0.92 -8.92 21.88
C VAL A 293 2.27 -9.50 21.46
N TYR A 294 2.25 -10.79 21.10
CA TYR A 294 3.43 -11.51 20.64
C TYR A 294 4.14 -10.84 19.46
N SER A 295 3.42 -10.09 18.60
CA SER A 295 3.98 -9.18 17.59
C SER A 295 3.03 -8.04 17.21
N ILE A 296 3.56 -6.89 16.77
CA ILE A 296 2.77 -5.78 16.17
C ILE A 296 2.31 -6.09 14.73
N GLU A 297 2.27 -7.38 14.40
CA GLU A 297 1.79 -7.89 13.13
C GLU A 297 0.40 -8.49 13.32
N PHE A 298 -0.31 -8.67 12.22
CA PHE A 298 -1.66 -9.23 12.22
C PHE A 298 -1.75 -10.60 12.91
N LEU A 299 -0.74 -11.46 12.74
CA LEU A 299 -0.65 -12.76 13.41
C LEU A 299 -0.53 -12.64 14.94
N GLY A 300 0.10 -11.57 15.44
CA GLY A 300 0.26 -11.32 16.87
C GLY A 300 -1.07 -11.14 17.59
N ILE A 301 -2.06 -10.53 16.94
CA ILE A 301 -3.43 -10.39 17.47
C ILE A 301 -4.11 -11.75 17.59
N ALA A 302 -3.99 -12.63 16.58
CA ALA A 302 -4.56 -13.97 16.64
C ALA A 302 -3.94 -14.79 17.78
N LYS A 303 -2.62 -14.71 17.96
CA LYS A 303 -1.91 -15.35 19.09
C LYS A 303 -2.37 -14.78 20.43
N TYR A 304 -2.59 -13.46 20.53
CA TYR A 304 -3.08 -12.82 21.74
C TYR A 304 -4.50 -13.30 22.12
N ILE A 305 -5.41 -13.42 21.15
CA ILE A 305 -6.74 -14.00 21.38
C ILE A 305 -6.62 -15.47 21.80
N LYS A 306 -5.82 -16.29 21.09
CA LYS A 306 -5.59 -17.70 21.41
C LYS A 306 -4.98 -17.94 22.79
N SER A 307 -4.20 -16.98 23.31
CA SER A 307 -3.63 -17.07 24.66
C SER A 307 -4.67 -16.98 25.79
N GLY A 308 -5.92 -16.63 25.47
CA GLY A 308 -6.99 -16.45 26.46
C GLY A 308 -6.91 -15.12 27.24
N LYS A 309 -6.00 -14.22 26.88
CA LYS A 309 -5.87 -12.88 27.47
C LYS A 309 -6.97 -11.93 26.98
N ALA A 310 -7.42 -12.05 25.72
CA ALA A 310 -8.48 -11.21 25.17
C ALA A 310 -9.88 -11.75 25.55
N LYS A 311 -10.36 -11.48 26.77
CA LYS A 311 -11.68 -11.95 27.26
C LYS A 311 -12.80 -10.98 26.98
N ASN A 312 -12.47 -9.69 26.90
CA ASN A 312 -13.41 -8.59 26.72
C ASN A 312 -13.00 -7.76 25.50
N ILE A 313 -13.49 -8.16 24.34
CA ILE A 313 -13.19 -7.50 23.06
C ILE A 313 -14.23 -6.42 22.81
N ILE A 314 -13.76 -5.20 22.53
CA ILE A 314 -14.61 -4.12 22.02
C ILE A 314 -14.42 -4.01 20.52
N THR A 315 -15.51 -3.95 19.77
CA THR A 315 -15.50 -3.58 18.35
C THR A 315 -15.94 -2.12 18.18
N ALA A 316 -15.28 -1.39 17.29
CA ALA A 316 -15.65 -0.03 16.90
C ALA A 316 -15.74 0.03 15.37
N VAL A 317 -16.95 0.16 14.83
CA VAL A 317 -17.22 -0.09 13.42
C VAL A 317 -17.93 1.08 12.73
N GLY A 318 -17.74 1.18 11.42
CA GLY A 318 -18.43 2.16 10.58
C GLY A 318 -18.82 1.60 9.21
N ALA A 319 -19.20 2.48 8.29
CA ALA A 319 -19.91 2.09 7.05
C ALA A 319 -19.14 1.10 6.18
N GLY A 320 -17.80 1.05 6.29
CA GLY A 320 -16.96 0.11 5.56
C GLY A 320 -17.32 -1.35 5.79
N ILE A 321 -17.85 -1.73 6.98
CA ILE A 321 -18.28 -3.11 7.24
C ILE A 321 -19.56 -3.49 6.47
N SER A 322 -20.35 -2.52 6.00
CA SER A 322 -21.64 -2.71 5.32
C SER A 322 -21.53 -2.60 3.79
N THR A 323 -20.41 -2.14 3.25
CA THR A 323 -20.22 -1.93 1.80
C THR A 323 -20.43 -3.19 0.96
N ALA A 324 -20.00 -4.36 1.43
CA ALA A 324 -20.21 -5.63 0.74
C ALA A 324 -21.69 -6.08 0.73
N ALA A 325 -22.54 -5.50 1.58
CA ALA A 325 -23.99 -5.72 1.57
C ALA A 325 -24.73 -4.86 0.52
N GLY A 326 -24.00 -4.05 -0.26
CA GLY A 326 -24.56 -3.11 -1.23
C GLY A 326 -25.07 -1.81 -0.61
N ILE A 327 -24.69 -1.52 0.64
CA ILE A 327 -24.97 -0.25 1.32
C ILE A 327 -23.80 0.70 1.06
N PRO A 328 -24.00 1.81 0.32
CA PRO A 328 -22.92 2.77 0.09
C PRO A 328 -22.51 3.43 1.42
N ASP A 329 -21.24 3.83 1.54
CA ASP A 329 -20.84 4.68 2.65
C ASP A 329 -21.30 6.14 2.41
N PHE A 330 -20.98 7.04 3.34
CA PHE A 330 -21.40 8.44 3.22
C PHE A 330 -20.50 9.27 2.32
N ARG A 331 -19.19 8.97 2.27
CA ARG A 331 -18.13 9.92 1.86
C ARG A 331 -17.28 9.47 0.68
N SER A 332 -17.39 8.23 0.23
CA SER A 332 -16.61 7.70 -0.89
C SER A 332 -16.96 8.47 -2.17
N PRO A 333 -15.98 9.08 -2.85
CA PRO A 333 -16.23 9.79 -4.10
C PRO A 333 -16.90 8.88 -5.15
N GLY A 334 -18.05 9.30 -5.67
CA GLY A 334 -18.77 8.60 -6.75
C GLY A 334 -19.69 7.45 -6.34
N THR A 335 -19.61 6.97 -5.09
CA THR A 335 -20.55 5.95 -4.55
C THR A 335 -21.21 6.38 -3.24
N GLY A 336 -20.61 7.35 -2.54
CA GLY A 336 -21.07 7.81 -1.25
C GLY A 336 -22.33 8.66 -1.34
N LEU A 337 -23.16 8.63 -0.30
CA LEU A 337 -24.45 9.31 -0.29
C LEU A 337 -24.36 10.81 -0.65
N TYR A 338 -23.38 11.55 -0.12
CA TYR A 338 -23.24 13.00 -0.38
C TYR A 338 -22.98 13.34 -1.85
N SER A 339 -22.39 12.42 -2.62
CA SER A 339 -22.11 12.62 -4.05
C SER A 339 -23.33 12.45 -4.97
N ASN A 340 -24.50 12.14 -4.39
CA ASN A 340 -25.75 11.90 -5.10
C ASN A 340 -26.89 12.84 -4.64
N LEU A 341 -26.56 13.94 -3.96
CA LEU A 341 -27.55 14.87 -3.38
C LEU A 341 -27.81 16.14 -4.20
N ASP A 342 -27.07 16.35 -5.29
CA ASP A 342 -27.18 17.54 -6.15
C ASP A 342 -28.60 17.73 -6.75
N GLU A 343 -29.38 16.66 -6.89
CA GLU A 343 -30.77 16.71 -7.39
C GLU A 343 -31.73 17.44 -6.42
N TYR A 344 -31.35 17.62 -5.16
CA TYR A 344 -32.24 18.17 -4.12
C TYR A 344 -32.08 19.68 -3.88
N GLY A 345 -31.18 20.35 -4.59
CA GLY A 345 -31.00 21.80 -4.52
C GLY A 345 -30.55 22.32 -3.15
N LEU A 346 -29.74 21.52 -2.43
CA LEU A 346 -29.12 21.91 -1.17
C LEU A 346 -27.85 22.73 -1.45
N ASP A 347 -27.62 23.80 -0.70
CA ASP A 347 -26.39 24.59 -0.79
C ASP A 347 -25.17 23.80 -0.26
N ASP A 348 -25.37 23.02 0.82
CA ASP A 348 -24.44 21.99 1.30
C ASP A 348 -25.15 20.62 1.39
N PRO A 349 -24.66 19.56 0.70
CA PRO A 349 -25.17 18.19 0.85
C PRO A 349 -25.24 17.66 2.29
N MET A 350 -24.46 18.23 3.23
CA MET A 350 -24.48 17.85 4.64
C MET A 350 -25.72 18.36 5.39
N ASP A 351 -26.39 19.41 4.89
CA ASP A 351 -27.59 20.00 5.50
C ASP A 351 -28.76 19.01 5.61
N VAL A 352 -28.79 17.99 4.74
CA VAL A 352 -29.82 16.92 4.81
C VAL A 352 -29.80 16.14 6.14
N PHE A 353 -28.69 16.21 6.88
CA PHE A 353 -28.52 15.63 8.21
C PHE A 353 -28.28 16.68 9.29
N ASP A 354 -28.51 17.96 9.03
CA ASP A 354 -28.46 19.01 10.06
C ASP A 354 -29.81 19.09 10.79
N LEU A 355 -29.79 19.18 12.13
CA LEU A 355 -31.01 19.19 12.93
C LEU A 355 -31.84 20.45 12.69
N GLU A 356 -31.22 21.62 12.65
CA GLU A 356 -31.93 22.90 12.47
C GLU A 356 -32.57 22.92 11.08
N PHE A 357 -31.81 22.52 10.05
CA PHE A 357 -32.36 22.38 8.70
C PHE A 357 -33.54 21.38 8.64
N PHE A 358 -33.45 20.25 9.35
CA PHE A 358 -34.51 19.25 9.37
C PHE A 358 -35.77 19.72 10.10
N GLU A 359 -35.63 20.51 11.16
CA GLU A 359 -36.75 21.10 11.89
C GLU A 359 -37.51 22.12 11.01
N ASP A 360 -36.78 22.88 10.19
CA ASP A 360 -37.35 23.83 9.23
C ASP A 360 -37.93 23.15 7.98
N ASN A 361 -37.19 22.19 7.40
CA ASN A 361 -37.54 21.51 6.16
C ASN A 361 -37.15 20.02 6.19
N PRO A 362 -38.03 19.12 6.68
CA PRO A 362 -37.75 17.69 6.76
C PRO A 362 -37.85 16.96 5.41
N ALA A 363 -38.38 17.60 4.36
CA ALA A 363 -38.69 16.94 3.10
C ALA A 363 -37.45 16.37 2.36
N PRO A 364 -36.31 17.07 2.25
CA PRO A 364 -35.10 16.54 1.62
C PRO A 364 -34.60 15.25 2.29
N PHE A 365 -34.62 15.20 3.63
CA PHE A 365 -34.26 13.97 4.36
C PHE A 365 -35.18 12.81 3.99
N PHE A 366 -36.50 12.97 4.01
CA PHE A 366 -37.41 11.85 3.70
C PHE A 366 -37.40 11.42 2.24
N LYS A 367 -36.95 12.28 1.31
CA LYS A 367 -36.65 11.88 -0.06
C LYS A 367 -35.46 10.93 -0.14
N VAL A 368 -34.43 11.13 0.68
CA VAL A 368 -33.23 10.28 0.69
C VAL A 368 -33.29 9.16 1.74
N ALA A 369 -34.19 9.23 2.71
CA ALA A 369 -34.32 8.23 3.77
C ALA A 369 -34.61 6.82 3.22
N LYS A 370 -35.26 6.74 2.06
CA LYS A 370 -35.47 5.48 1.34
C LYS A 370 -34.16 4.86 0.85
N SER A 371 -33.21 5.64 0.36
CA SER A 371 -31.91 5.13 -0.09
C SER A 371 -31.02 4.72 1.07
N LEU A 372 -31.28 5.23 2.28
CA LEU A 372 -30.64 4.81 3.53
C LEU A 372 -31.23 3.52 4.11
N TYR A 373 -32.46 3.16 3.72
CA TYR A 373 -33.14 1.96 4.17
C TYR A 373 -33.01 0.82 3.15
N HIS A 374 -32.23 -0.20 3.47
CA HIS A 374 -31.97 -1.35 2.60
C HIS A 374 -32.67 -2.62 3.11
N PRO A 375 -33.98 -2.82 2.82
CA PRO A 375 -34.77 -3.91 3.42
C PRO A 375 -34.27 -5.32 3.07
N ASN A 376 -33.54 -5.46 1.96
CA ASN A 376 -33.03 -6.74 1.47
C ASN A 376 -31.51 -6.90 1.70
N ALA A 377 -30.85 -5.93 2.33
CA ALA A 377 -29.43 -6.05 2.63
C ALA A 377 -29.20 -7.14 3.67
N LYS A 378 -28.21 -7.99 3.42
CA LYS A 378 -27.81 -9.06 4.35
C LYS A 378 -26.54 -8.64 5.08
N PRO A 379 -26.37 -9.01 6.36
CA PRO A 379 -25.14 -8.79 7.09
C PRO A 379 -23.93 -9.41 6.38
N THR A 380 -22.79 -8.72 6.42
CA THR A 380 -21.52 -9.13 5.80
C THR A 380 -20.72 -10.09 6.68
N LEU A 381 -19.60 -10.64 6.20
CA LEU A 381 -18.75 -11.51 7.03
C LEU A 381 -18.20 -10.78 8.26
N ALA A 382 -17.94 -9.47 8.16
CA ALA A 382 -17.54 -8.66 9.30
C ALA A 382 -18.62 -8.63 10.41
N HIS A 383 -19.90 -8.50 10.05
CA HIS A 383 -21.00 -8.58 11.01
C HIS A 383 -21.07 -9.96 11.68
N TYR A 384 -20.96 -11.03 10.88
CA TYR A 384 -20.96 -12.40 11.39
C TYR A 384 -19.74 -12.70 12.26
N PHE A 385 -18.60 -12.05 12.01
CA PHE A 385 -17.42 -12.16 12.88
C PHE A 385 -17.68 -11.53 14.25
N ILE A 386 -18.31 -10.36 14.32
CA ILE A 386 -18.72 -9.74 15.59
C ILE A 386 -19.73 -10.64 16.34
N LYS A 387 -20.70 -11.21 15.61
CA LYS A 387 -21.63 -12.19 16.17
C LYS A 387 -20.91 -13.44 16.70
N LEU A 388 -19.91 -13.93 15.98
CA LEU A 388 -19.10 -15.07 16.40
C LEU A 388 -18.26 -14.76 17.64
N LEU A 389 -17.73 -13.54 17.78
CA LEU A 389 -17.10 -13.08 19.02
C LEU A 389 -18.09 -13.11 20.19
N ASN A 390 -19.35 -12.73 19.96
CA ASN A 390 -20.40 -12.85 20.98
C ASN A 390 -20.69 -14.30 21.34
N ASP A 391 -20.84 -15.17 20.34
CA ASP A 391 -21.18 -16.59 20.55
C ASP A 391 -20.07 -17.37 21.25
N LYS A 392 -18.82 -16.94 21.06
CA LYS A 392 -17.66 -17.46 21.80
C LYS A 392 -17.44 -16.76 23.16
N GLY A 393 -18.33 -15.85 23.56
CA GLY A 393 -18.29 -15.17 24.86
C GLY A 393 -17.22 -14.10 25.01
N LEU A 394 -16.62 -13.64 23.89
CA LEU A 394 -15.50 -12.68 23.89
C LEU A 394 -15.94 -11.23 23.65
N LEU A 395 -17.08 -11.01 22.99
CA LEU A 395 -17.57 -9.65 22.71
C LEU A 395 -18.05 -8.98 24.00
N LEU A 396 -17.38 -7.91 24.42
CA LEU A 396 -17.83 -7.03 25.49
C LEU A 396 -18.91 -6.06 24.99
N ARG A 397 -18.60 -5.34 23.91
CA ARG A 397 -19.48 -4.35 23.28
C ARG A 397 -19.10 -4.11 21.83
N ASP A 398 -20.10 -3.82 21.02
CA ASP A 398 -19.95 -3.31 19.66
C ASP A 398 -20.46 -1.87 19.57
N TYR A 399 -19.55 -0.95 19.25
CA TYR A 399 -19.83 0.46 19.03
C TYR A 399 -19.90 0.71 17.53
N THR A 400 -21.10 0.95 17.00
CA THR A 400 -21.32 1.15 15.57
C THR A 400 -21.69 2.60 15.25
N GLN A 401 -21.11 3.13 14.18
CA GLN A 401 -21.53 4.39 13.54
C GLN A 401 -22.67 4.18 12.53
N ASN A 402 -22.98 2.93 12.20
CA ASN A 402 -23.96 2.60 11.18
C ASN A 402 -25.38 2.72 11.73
N VAL A 403 -26.30 3.03 10.83
CA VAL A 403 -27.74 3.14 11.12
C VAL A 403 -28.56 2.09 10.35
N ASP A 404 -27.89 1.21 9.60
CA ASP A 404 -28.49 0.27 8.63
C ASP A 404 -29.18 -0.96 9.26
N MET A 405 -29.03 -1.17 10.57
CA MET A 405 -29.58 -2.27 11.37
C MET A 405 -28.96 -3.64 11.12
N LEU A 406 -27.90 -3.76 10.32
CA LEU A 406 -27.31 -5.06 9.97
C LEU A 406 -26.75 -5.80 11.18
N GLU A 407 -26.24 -5.12 12.20
CA GLU A 407 -25.80 -5.73 13.45
C GLU A 407 -26.95 -6.44 14.19
N ARG A 408 -28.13 -5.82 14.22
CA ARG A 408 -29.35 -6.40 14.80
C ARG A 408 -29.87 -7.56 13.95
N ILE A 409 -29.88 -7.40 12.63
CA ILE A 409 -30.33 -8.44 11.68
C ILE A 409 -29.42 -9.69 11.77
N CYS A 410 -28.12 -9.48 11.96
CA CYS A 410 -27.12 -10.51 12.22
C CYS A 410 -27.35 -11.27 13.54
N GLY A 411 -28.14 -10.70 14.45
CA GLY A 411 -28.50 -11.28 15.74
C GLY A 411 -27.55 -10.89 16.88
N ILE A 412 -26.81 -9.79 16.77
CA ILE A 412 -26.04 -9.27 17.91
C ILE A 412 -27.04 -8.74 18.97
N PRO A 413 -26.94 -9.18 20.24
CA PRO A 413 -27.90 -8.77 21.27
C PRO A 413 -27.91 -7.26 21.54
N GLU A 414 -29.09 -6.69 21.84
CA GLU A 414 -29.23 -5.24 22.05
C GLU A 414 -28.38 -4.72 23.21
N GLU A 415 -28.17 -5.52 24.25
CA GLU A 415 -27.28 -5.17 25.35
C GLU A 415 -25.84 -5.01 24.85
N LYS A 416 -25.39 -5.76 23.84
CA LYS A 416 -24.03 -5.68 23.29
C LYS A 416 -23.85 -4.50 22.33
N LEU A 417 -24.92 -3.91 21.81
CA LEU A 417 -24.85 -2.84 20.80
C LEU A 417 -24.87 -1.44 21.41
N VAL A 418 -23.98 -0.57 20.94
CA VAL A 418 -24.05 0.89 21.11
C VAL A 418 -24.07 1.51 19.72
N GLU A 419 -25.28 1.79 19.25
CA GLU A 419 -25.55 2.52 18.01
C GLU A 419 -25.24 4.00 18.23
N ALA A 420 -23.98 4.39 18.02
CA ALA A 420 -23.47 5.71 18.40
C ALA A 420 -24.11 6.83 17.58
N HIS A 421 -24.40 6.60 16.30
CA HIS A 421 -25.16 7.55 15.47
C HIS A 421 -26.65 7.23 15.44
N GLY A 422 -27.14 6.46 16.42
CA GLY A 422 -28.55 6.11 16.48
C GLY A 422 -28.94 5.08 15.43
N SER A 423 -30.24 5.01 15.13
CA SER A 423 -30.85 3.79 14.58
C SER A 423 -32.24 4.05 14.02
N TYR A 424 -32.61 3.38 12.92
CA TYR A 424 -33.99 3.38 12.43
C TYR A 424 -34.97 2.59 13.31
N ASN A 425 -34.48 1.80 14.28
CA ASN A 425 -35.31 0.92 15.12
C ASN A 425 -36.49 1.65 15.79
N THR A 426 -36.28 2.91 16.20
CA THR A 426 -37.33 3.76 16.75
C THR A 426 -37.22 5.20 16.24
N GLY A 427 -38.28 5.97 16.39
CA GLY A 427 -38.31 7.40 16.09
C GLY A 427 -39.08 8.16 17.16
N ARG A 428 -38.91 9.47 17.21
CA ARG A 428 -39.61 10.34 18.17
C ARG A 428 -40.24 11.53 17.47
N CYS A 429 -41.43 11.91 17.95
CA CYS A 429 -42.02 13.18 17.56
C CYS A 429 -41.14 14.34 18.05
N LEU A 430 -40.78 15.28 17.18
CA LEU A 430 -39.99 16.46 17.55
C LEU A 430 -40.69 17.35 18.59
N LYS A 431 -42.03 17.48 18.51
CA LYS A 431 -42.82 18.30 19.44
C LYS A 431 -43.06 17.61 20.79
N CYS A 432 -43.74 16.46 20.81
CA CYS A 432 -44.17 15.83 22.06
C CYS A 432 -43.27 14.70 22.58
N ARG A 433 -42.18 14.37 21.85
CA ARG A 433 -41.20 13.32 22.20
C ARG A 433 -41.77 11.89 22.33
N LYS A 434 -43.03 11.67 21.93
CA LYS A 434 -43.65 10.32 21.87
C LYS A 434 -42.80 9.43 20.97
N LYS A 435 -42.45 8.24 21.48
CA LYS A 435 -41.64 7.24 20.80
C LYS A 435 -42.51 6.37 19.89
N TYR A 436 -42.00 6.06 18.71
CA TYR A 436 -42.64 5.25 17.68
C TYR A 436 -41.71 4.10 17.28
N PRO A 437 -42.25 2.89 17.06
CA PRO A 437 -41.47 1.79 16.49
C PRO A 437 -41.23 2.04 14.99
N PHE A 438 -40.16 1.47 14.43
CA PHE A 438 -39.83 1.58 13.00
C PHE A 438 -41.02 1.31 12.08
N GLU A 439 -41.81 0.27 12.36
CA GLU A 439 -42.97 -0.12 11.56
C GLU A 439 -44.01 1.00 11.40
N TYR A 440 -44.09 1.96 12.33
CA TYR A 440 -45.00 3.09 12.22
C TYR A 440 -44.59 4.06 11.08
N PHE A 441 -43.29 4.34 10.93
CA PHE A 441 -42.78 5.32 9.97
C PHE A 441 -42.02 4.68 8.79
N LYS A 442 -41.96 3.35 8.72
CA LYS A 442 -41.43 2.57 7.60
C LYS A 442 -42.14 2.84 6.29
N LYS A 443 -43.48 2.80 6.28
CA LYS A 443 -44.28 3.09 5.09
C LYS A 443 -44.03 4.52 4.58
N PRO A 444 -44.10 5.56 5.44
CA PRO A 444 -43.69 6.91 5.06
C PRO A 444 -42.29 7.00 4.44
N ILE A 445 -41.28 6.35 5.01
CA ILE A 445 -39.92 6.30 4.43
C ILE A 445 -39.93 5.68 3.02
N LEU A 446 -40.61 4.56 2.82
CA LEU A 446 -40.66 3.86 1.51
C LEU A 446 -41.41 4.66 0.43
N GLU A 447 -42.41 5.43 0.87
CA GLU A 447 -43.22 6.33 0.04
C GLU A 447 -42.62 7.74 -0.07
N GLN A 448 -41.47 8.00 0.59
CA GLN A 448 -40.80 9.31 0.64
C GLN A 448 -41.74 10.43 1.14
N SER A 449 -42.62 10.11 2.09
CA SER A 449 -43.55 11.04 2.74
C SER A 449 -43.14 11.33 4.19
N ILE A 450 -43.57 12.48 4.71
CA ILE A 450 -43.20 12.96 6.04
C ILE A 450 -44.12 12.31 7.10
N PRO A 451 -43.60 11.49 8.03
CA PRO A 451 -44.39 10.85 9.07
C PRO A 451 -44.80 11.87 10.15
N THR A 452 -46.08 11.88 10.52
CA THR A 452 -46.65 12.79 11.52
C THR A 452 -47.07 12.07 12.80
N CYS A 453 -47.03 12.80 13.91
CA CYS A 453 -47.39 12.28 15.22
C CYS A 453 -48.88 11.90 15.31
N SER A 454 -49.16 10.68 15.78
CA SER A 454 -50.52 10.21 16.09
C SER A 454 -51.09 10.72 17.42
N LYS A 455 -50.37 11.54 18.19
CA LYS A 455 -50.89 12.06 19.46
C LYS A 455 -51.90 13.18 19.16
N GLU A 456 -53.05 13.12 19.80
CA GLU A 456 -54.06 14.18 19.71
C GLU A 456 -53.45 15.56 20.05
N ASN A 457 -53.81 16.58 19.26
CA ASN A 457 -53.27 17.94 19.36
C ASN A 457 -51.74 18.03 19.19
N CYS A 458 -51.11 17.11 18.45
CA CYS A 458 -49.70 17.16 18.11
C CYS A 458 -49.49 16.86 16.61
N ASP A 459 -49.12 17.89 15.88
CA ASP A 459 -48.80 17.88 14.44
C ASP A 459 -47.30 17.67 14.16
N GLY A 460 -46.51 17.34 15.18
CA GLY A 460 -45.06 17.25 15.06
C GLY A 460 -44.60 16.09 14.15
N VAL A 461 -43.53 16.34 13.41
CA VAL A 461 -42.87 15.35 12.55
C VAL A 461 -42.17 14.29 13.40
N ILE A 462 -42.20 13.03 12.94
CA ILE A 462 -41.50 11.91 13.57
C ILE A 462 -40.12 11.79 12.94
N LYS A 463 -39.08 12.11 13.71
CA LYS A 463 -37.68 11.90 13.30
C LYS A 463 -37.24 10.49 13.70
N PRO A 464 -36.65 9.68 12.81
CA PRO A 464 -35.95 8.45 13.22
C PRO A 464 -34.89 8.77 14.27
N ASP A 465 -34.63 7.85 15.21
CA ASP A 465 -33.66 8.04 16.29
C ASP A 465 -32.21 7.87 15.79
N ILE A 466 -31.91 8.35 14.59
CA ILE A 466 -30.56 8.58 14.04
C ILE A 466 -30.06 9.95 14.51
N VAL A 467 -28.76 10.10 14.73
CA VAL A 467 -28.14 11.33 15.24
C VAL A 467 -27.79 12.24 14.07
N PHE A 468 -28.33 13.45 14.08
CA PHE A 468 -28.04 14.50 13.10
C PHE A 468 -26.84 15.36 13.55
N PHE A 469 -26.25 16.12 12.64
CA PHE A 469 -25.33 17.19 13.02
C PHE A 469 -26.07 18.18 13.94
N GLY A 470 -25.40 18.61 15.01
CA GLY A 470 -26.00 19.39 16.09
C GLY A 470 -26.64 18.56 17.23
N GLU A 471 -26.84 17.24 17.07
CA GLU A 471 -27.38 16.39 18.15
C GLU A 471 -26.28 15.73 19.00
N ASP A 472 -26.52 15.63 20.31
CA ASP A 472 -25.71 14.82 21.22
C ASP A 472 -25.80 13.32 20.87
N LEU A 473 -24.68 12.61 21.01
CA LEU A 473 -24.69 11.15 20.92
C LEU A 473 -25.61 10.54 22.00
N PRO A 474 -26.16 9.33 21.77
CA PRO A 474 -27.08 8.72 22.70
C PRO A 474 -26.47 8.57 24.10
N LYS A 475 -27.26 8.82 25.15
CA LYS A 475 -26.81 8.64 26.56
C LYS A 475 -26.21 7.26 26.84
N LYS A 476 -26.57 6.23 26.05
CA LYS A 476 -25.97 4.89 26.12
C LYS A 476 -24.47 4.92 25.77
N TYR A 477 -24.06 5.69 24.77
CA TYR A 477 -22.66 5.89 24.39
C TYR A 477 -21.86 6.52 25.54
N HIS A 478 -22.28 7.69 26.03
CA HIS A 478 -21.55 8.42 27.08
C HIS A 478 -21.42 7.63 28.40
N ARG A 479 -22.47 6.90 28.79
CA ARG A 479 -22.44 6.06 30.02
C ARG A 479 -21.64 4.77 29.83
N GLY A 480 -21.68 4.19 28.62
CA GLY A 480 -21.08 2.90 28.32
C GLY A 480 -19.57 2.98 28.09
N VAL A 481 -19.11 3.95 27.28
CA VAL A 481 -17.75 3.94 26.71
C VAL A 481 -16.67 3.89 27.79
N ARG A 482 -16.72 4.76 28.80
CA ARG A 482 -15.72 4.75 29.89
C ARG A 482 -15.74 3.45 30.71
N LYS A 483 -16.93 2.91 30.99
CA LYS A 483 -17.11 1.70 31.80
C LYS A 483 -16.67 0.44 31.05
N ASP A 484 -16.94 0.37 29.76
CA ASP A 484 -16.56 -0.76 28.93
C ASP A 484 -15.04 -0.80 28.72
N PHE A 485 -14.41 0.35 28.43
CA PHE A 485 -12.97 0.42 28.21
C PHE A 485 -12.12 0.16 29.48
N GLN A 486 -12.70 0.27 30.68
CA GLN A 486 -12.05 -0.21 31.92
C GLN A 486 -11.86 -1.73 31.95
N LYS A 487 -12.69 -2.48 31.22
CA LYS A 487 -12.65 -3.94 31.16
C LYS A 487 -12.08 -4.47 29.85
N CYS A 488 -11.83 -3.59 28.87
CA CYS A 488 -11.45 -3.97 27.53
C CYS A 488 -10.03 -4.56 27.51
N ASP A 489 -9.90 -5.73 26.88
CA ASP A 489 -8.63 -6.44 26.72
C ASP A 489 -8.05 -6.31 25.31
N LEU A 490 -8.89 -5.99 24.32
CA LEU A 490 -8.56 -5.80 22.90
C LEU A 490 -9.60 -4.91 22.24
N LEU A 491 -9.14 -3.90 21.49
CA LEU A 491 -10.00 -3.09 20.63
C LEU A 491 -9.81 -3.51 19.17
N ILE A 492 -10.89 -3.85 18.48
CA ILE A 492 -10.91 -4.13 17.04
C ILE A 492 -11.71 -3.04 16.34
N ILE A 493 -11.06 -2.28 15.47
CA ILE A 493 -11.63 -1.16 14.71
C ILE A 493 -11.83 -1.64 13.28
N MET A 494 -13.02 -1.49 12.72
CA MET A 494 -13.31 -2.03 11.37
C MET A 494 -14.10 -1.07 10.51
N GLY A 495 -13.68 -0.88 9.26
CA GLY A 495 -14.49 -0.17 8.25
C GLY A 495 -14.86 1.27 8.63
N THR A 496 -13.99 2.00 9.33
CA THR A 496 -14.22 3.42 9.67
C THR A 496 -12.99 4.26 9.37
N SER A 497 -13.21 5.49 8.90
CA SER A 497 -12.16 6.49 8.69
C SER A 497 -11.78 7.26 9.96
N LEU A 498 -12.56 7.10 11.04
CA LEU A 498 -12.41 7.84 12.31
C LEU A 498 -12.32 9.37 12.14
N LYS A 499 -13.05 9.93 11.16
CA LYS A 499 -13.09 11.39 10.92
C LYS A 499 -14.18 12.12 11.71
N VAL A 500 -15.24 11.44 12.13
CA VAL A 500 -16.42 12.07 12.73
C VAL A 500 -16.31 12.09 14.25
N ALA A 501 -16.21 13.28 14.82
CA ALA A 501 -16.30 13.49 16.26
C ALA A 501 -17.78 13.44 16.73
N PRO A 502 -18.03 13.05 17.99
CA PRO A 502 -17.07 12.58 19.00
C PRO A 502 -16.71 11.08 18.88
N PHE A 503 -17.24 10.35 17.90
CA PHE A 503 -17.00 8.91 17.78
C PHE A 503 -15.52 8.56 17.55
N ASN A 504 -14.79 9.37 16.78
CA ASN A 504 -13.36 9.21 16.55
C ASN A 504 -12.53 9.10 17.84
N HIS A 505 -12.98 9.68 18.96
CA HIS A 505 -12.34 9.56 20.27
C HIS A 505 -12.56 8.22 20.97
N VAL A 506 -13.35 7.29 20.41
CA VAL A 506 -13.57 5.96 21.01
C VAL A 506 -12.25 5.23 21.25
N ILE A 507 -11.25 5.45 20.40
CA ILE A 507 -9.91 4.85 20.50
C ILE A 507 -9.07 5.42 21.66
N ASP A 508 -9.41 6.62 22.16
CA ASP A 508 -8.67 7.30 23.23
C ASP A 508 -8.95 6.69 24.60
N PHE A 509 -10.08 6.00 24.73
CA PHE A 509 -10.46 5.28 25.95
C PHE A 509 -9.64 4.00 26.15
N ALA A 510 -8.97 3.48 25.11
CA ALA A 510 -8.05 2.36 25.24
C ALA A 510 -6.77 2.78 26.00
N SER A 511 -6.62 2.31 27.24
CA SER A 511 -5.39 2.47 28.05
C SER A 511 -4.16 1.97 27.29
N GLY A 512 -2.97 2.53 27.55
CA GLY A 512 -1.74 2.25 26.78
C GLY A 512 -1.31 0.78 26.67
N LYS A 513 -1.90 -0.12 27.46
CA LYS A 513 -1.63 -1.57 27.45
C LYS A 513 -2.53 -2.34 26.49
N ILE A 514 -3.71 -1.80 26.16
CA ILE A 514 -4.71 -2.48 25.35
C ILE A 514 -4.23 -2.49 23.89
N PRO A 515 -4.10 -3.66 23.26
CA PRO A 515 -3.85 -3.78 21.83
C PRO A 515 -5.00 -3.22 21.01
N ARG A 516 -4.68 -2.60 19.88
CA ARG A 516 -5.67 -2.04 18.95
C ARG A 516 -5.42 -2.59 17.56
N LEU A 517 -6.36 -3.35 17.02
CA LEU A 517 -6.32 -3.84 15.65
C LEU A 517 -7.22 -2.96 14.78
N LEU A 518 -6.70 -2.39 13.71
CA LEU A 518 -7.49 -1.77 12.65
C LEU A 518 -7.57 -2.72 11.46
N ILE A 519 -8.78 -3.11 11.06
CA ILE A 519 -9.08 -3.79 9.80
C ILE A 519 -9.79 -2.79 8.89
N ASN A 520 -9.05 -2.19 7.98
CA ASN A 520 -9.60 -1.16 7.13
C ASN A 520 -8.82 -1.04 5.82
N ARG A 521 -9.45 -0.47 4.79
CA ARG A 521 -8.79 -0.32 3.49
C ARG A 521 -7.67 0.75 3.56
N GLU A 522 -7.86 1.81 4.35
CA GLU A 522 -6.91 2.90 4.60
C GLU A 522 -6.44 2.93 6.05
N LEU A 523 -5.30 3.57 6.28
CA LEU A 523 -4.95 4.11 7.58
C LEU A 523 -5.89 5.28 7.93
N SER A 524 -6.43 5.28 9.14
CA SER A 524 -7.15 6.44 9.65
C SER A 524 -6.13 7.42 10.25
N GLU A 525 -5.94 8.61 9.67
CA GLU A 525 -4.91 9.56 10.12
C GLU A 525 -5.14 10.09 11.56
N ASN A 526 -6.35 9.93 12.12
CA ASN A 526 -6.70 10.21 13.53
C ASN A 526 -6.12 11.52 14.10
N VAL A 527 -5.97 12.55 13.27
CA VAL A 527 -5.23 13.79 13.59
C VAL A 527 -5.82 14.52 14.81
N HIS A 528 -7.09 14.27 15.12
CA HIS A 528 -7.82 14.89 16.24
C HIS A 528 -7.88 14.03 17.51
N ALA A 529 -7.39 12.78 17.49
CA ALA A 529 -7.42 11.89 18.65
C ALA A 529 -6.31 12.26 19.65
N SER A 530 -6.62 12.23 20.95
CA SER A 530 -5.62 12.50 22.00
C SER A 530 -4.59 11.38 22.14
N LYS A 531 -4.93 10.15 21.72
CA LYS A 531 -4.04 8.99 21.66
C LYS A 531 -4.10 8.37 20.26
N PRO A 532 -3.46 9.01 19.26
CA PRO A 532 -3.50 8.54 17.89
C PRO A 532 -2.94 7.12 17.77
N LEU A 533 -3.33 6.44 16.70
CA LEU A 533 -2.82 5.13 16.36
C LEU A 533 -1.42 5.30 15.72
N LYS A 534 -0.44 4.53 16.19
CA LYS A 534 0.99 4.79 15.95
C LYS A 534 1.60 3.93 14.84
N TRP A 535 0.88 3.58 13.78
CA TRP A 535 1.41 2.67 12.76
C TRP A 535 2.64 3.25 12.05
N GLY A 536 3.64 2.40 11.80
CA GLY A 536 4.90 2.82 11.19
C GLY A 536 5.80 3.70 12.08
N MET A 537 5.34 4.09 13.28
CA MET A 537 6.15 4.84 14.23
C MET A 537 7.06 3.90 15.02
N LYS A 538 8.29 4.35 15.30
CA LYS A 538 9.31 3.57 16.03
C LYS A 538 8.89 3.19 17.46
N ASP A 539 7.95 3.93 18.05
CA ASP A 539 7.40 3.71 19.38
C ASP A 539 6.04 3.01 19.36
N ASN A 540 5.64 2.40 18.23
CA ASN A 540 4.44 1.57 18.17
C ASN A 540 4.62 0.28 18.96
N LEU A 541 3.84 0.12 20.03
CA LEU A 541 3.90 -1.06 20.88
C LEU A 541 2.66 -1.93 20.80
N ARG A 542 1.55 -1.48 20.20
CA ARG A 542 0.24 -2.12 20.41
C ARG A 542 -0.76 -1.99 19.27
N ASP A 543 -0.45 -1.17 18.26
CA ASP A 543 -1.37 -0.84 17.17
C ASP A 543 -1.03 -1.65 15.93
N VAL A 544 -1.97 -2.47 15.49
CA VAL A 544 -1.79 -3.38 14.35
C VAL A 544 -2.72 -2.93 13.23
N PHE A 545 -2.22 -2.90 12.00
CA PHE A 545 -3.02 -2.56 10.82
C PHE A 545 -3.11 -3.76 9.88
N CYS A 546 -4.35 -4.14 9.58
CA CYS A 546 -4.69 -5.11 8.54
C CYS A 546 -5.33 -4.35 7.38
N GLN A 547 -4.52 -4.07 6.36
CA GLN A 547 -5.00 -3.39 5.17
C GLN A 547 -5.88 -4.33 4.33
N GLY A 548 -7.09 -3.90 4.00
CA GLY A 548 -7.99 -4.63 3.12
C GLY A 548 -9.46 -4.43 3.45
N ASP A 549 -10.32 -5.21 2.80
CA ASP A 549 -11.75 -5.24 3.10
C ASP A 549 -12.00 -5.82 4.50
N ALA A 550 -13.03 -5.29 5.18
CA ALA A 550 -13.39 -5.75 6.52
C ALA A 550 -13.74 -7.25 6.53
N ASP A 551 -14.44 -7.73 5.51
CA ASP A 551 -14.79 -9.15 5.33
C ASP A 551 -13.55 -10.03 5.18
N ASP A 552 -12.59 -9.64 4.34
CA ASP A 552 -11.35 -10.39 4.12
C ASP A 552 -10.47 -10.40 5.38
N GLY A 553 -10.36 -9.26 6.08
CA GLY A 553 -9.62 -9.18 7.33
C GLY A 553 -10.24 -10.04 8.43
N CYS A 554 -11.57 -10.01 8.57
CA CYS A 554 -12.30 -10.86 9.51
C CYS A 554 -12.16 -12.35 9.16
N LEU A 555 -12.24 -12.71 7.87
CA LEU A 555 -12.05 -14.09 7.42
C LEU A 555 -10.64 -14.59 7.69
N ARG A 556 -9.61 -13.78 7.40
CA ARG A 556 -8.21 -14.10 7.71
C ARG A 556 -7.96 -14.21 9.21
N LEU A 557 -8.55 -13.33 10.02
CA LEU A 557 -8.45 -13.44 11.48
C LEU A 557 -9.15 -14.72 11.96
N ALA A 558 -10.32 -15.04 11.44
CA ALA A 558 -11.01 -16.29 11.72
C ALA A 558 -10.18 -17.52 11.30
N GLU A 559 -9.50 -17.50 10.15
CA GLU A 559 -8.56 -18.55 9.75
C GLU A 559 -7.43 -18.74 10.76
N LEU A 560 -6.78 -17.64 11.16
CA LEU A 560 -5.71 -17.68 12.16
C LEU A 560 -6.20 -18.13 13.54
N LEU A 561 -7.49 -18.00 13.82
CA LEU A 561 -8.16 -18.44 15.04
C LEU A 561 -8.75 -19.85 14.95
N ASP A 562 -8.63 -20.52 13.80
CA ASP A 562 -9.29 -21.80 13.48
C ASP A 562 -10.82 -21.74 13.52
N TRP A 563 -11.40 -20.57 13.24
CA TRP A 563 -12.85 -20.27 13.25
C TRP A 563 -13.45 -20.05 11.86
N LYS A 564 -12.67 -20.22 10.78
CA LYS A 564 -13.14 -19.98 9.40
C LYS A 564 -14.44 -20.74 9.10
N ASN A 565 -14.49 -22.03 9.42
CA ASN A 565 -15.65 -22.86 9.14
C ASN A 565 -16.86 -22.45 9.99
N ASP A 566 -16.65 -22.14 11.28
CA ASP A 566 -17.70 -21.62 12.15
C ASP A 566 -18.31 -20.33 11.59
N LEU A 567 -17.46 -19.41 11.11
CA LEU A 567 -17.88 -18.14 10.55
C LEU A 567 -18.71 -18.30 9.27
N LEU A 568 -18.23 -19.13 8.33
CA LEU A 568 -18.94 -19.40 7.07
C LEU A 568 -20.27 -20.12 7.30
N LEU A 569 -20.29 -21.10 8.21
CA LEU A 569 -21.50 -21.84 8.57
C LEU A 569 -22.54 -20.94 9.25
N LEU A 570 -22.09 -20.04 10.14
CA LEU A 570 -22.95 -19.07 10.82
C LEU A 570 -23.62 -18.13 9.80
N GLN A 571 -22.83 -17.60 8.85
CA GLN A 571 -23.35 -16.76 7.77
C GLN A 571 -24.36 -17.51 6.89
N GLU A 572 -24.02 -18.72 6.45
CA GLU A 572 -24.87 -19.50 5.55
C GLU A 572 -26.22 -19.83 6.20
N THR A 573 -26.19 -20.31 7.45
CA THR A 573 -27.40 -20.66 8.21
C THR A 573 -28.31 -19.45 8.38
N ARG A 574 -27.75 -18.32 8.84
CA ARG A 574 -28.54 -17.12 9.09
C ARG A 574 -29.06 -16.49 7.80
N ASN A 575 -28.28 -16.47 6.73
CA ASN A 575 -28.73 -15.95 5.44
C ASN A 575 -29.90 -16.76 4.87
N LYS A 576 -29.90 -18.09 5.04
CA LYS A 576 -31.04 -18.96 4.66
C LYS A 576 -32.31 -18.66 5.46
N GLU A 577 -32.19 -18.29 6.74
CA GLU A 577 -33.34 -17.83 7.54
C GLU A 577 -33.85 -16.48 7.06
N LEU A 578 -32.96 -15.53 6.79
CA LEU A 578 -33.30 -14.20 6.28
C LEU A 578 -34.01 -14.30 4.92
N ASP A 579 -33.56 -15.18 4.02
CA ASP A 579 -34.23 -15.42 2.74
C ASP A 579 -35.69 -15.87 2.91
N LYS A 580 -35.98 -16.73 3.90
CA LYS A 580 -37.37 -17.13 4.21
C LYS A 580 -38.21 -15.97 4.73
N ILE A 581 -37.61 -15.09 5.56
CA ILE A 581 -38.28 -13.90 6.11
C ILE A 581 -38.58 -12.90 4.98
N PHE A 582 -37.59 -12.56 4.17
CA PHE A 582 -37.73 -11.62 3.05
C PHE A 582 -38.76 -12.09 2.01
N VAL A 583 -38.81 -13.39 1.71
CA VAL A 583 -39.85 -13.98 0.84
C VAL A 583 -41.25 -13.84 1.44
N LYS A 584 -41.40 -14.01 2.76
CA LYS A 584 -42.69 -13.87 3.46
C LYS A 584 -43.17 -12.41 3.47
N GLU A 585 -42.30 -11.45 3.73
CA GLU A 585 -42.62 -10.02 3.71
C GLU A 585 -42.97 -9.52 2.30
N SER A 586 -42.26 -10.01 1.28
CA SER A 586 -42.56 -9.72 -0.13
C SER A 586 -43.99 -10.13 -0.50
N LYS A 587 -44.44 -11.31 -0.05
CA LYS A 587 -45.79 -11.83 -0.29
C LYS A 587 -46.90 -11.05 0.43
N MET A 588 -46.62 -10.45 1.59
CA MET A 588 -47.58 -9.63 2.34
C MET A 588 -47.77 -8.21 1.78
N SER A 589 -46.82 -7.70 0.99
CA SER A 589 -46.80 -6.32 0.49
C SER A 589 -47.65 -6.04 -0.76
N GLY A 590 -48.41 -7.02 -1.27
CA GLY A 590 -49.46 -6.80 -2.27
C GLY A 590 -49.02 -6.29 -3.66
N ARG A 591 -47.73 -6.35 -4.03
CA ARG A 591 -47.28 -6.06 -5.39
C ARG A 591 -47.22 -7.33 -6.24
N GLN A 592 -48.27 -7.54 -7.04
CA GLN A 592 -48.33 -8.58 -8.05
C GLN A 592 -47.80 -8.03 -9.39
N SER A 593 -46.57 -8.43 -9.74
CA SER A 593 -46.29 -9.13 -11.00
C SER A 593 -44.77 -9.33 -11.17
N CYS A 594 -44.30 -10.52 -10.83
CA CYS A 594 -43.30 -11.21 -11.65
C CYS A 594 -43.56 -12.70 -11.50
N LEU A 595 -43.78 -13.38 -12.62
CA LEU A 595 -44.25 -14.75 -12.69
C LEU A 595 -43.40 -15.69 -11.82
N VAL A 596 -44.08 -16.40 -10.92
CA VAL A 596 -43.61 -17.70 -10.42
C VAL A 596 -43.84 -18.69 -11.56
N VAL A 597 -42.77 -19.14 -12.22
CA VAL A 597 -42.83 -20.32 -13.07
C VAL A 597 -42.47 -21.50 -12.17
N GLU A 598 -43.45 -22.36 -11.91
CA GLU A 598 -43.25 -23.69 -11.33
C GLU A 598 -42.25 -24.47 -12.18
N ILE A 599 -41.22 -25.00 -11.53
CA ILE A 599 -40.25 -25.91 -12.13
C ILE A 599 -40.92 -27.28 -12.26
N THR A 600 -41.70 -27.46 -13.32
CA THR A 600 -41.80 -28.78 -13.96
C THR A 600 -40.50 -28.98 -14.73
N LEU A 601 -39.91 -30.18 -14.65
CA LEU A 601 -38.65 -30.57 -15.27
C LEU A 601 -38.51 -30.09 -16.72
N VAL A 602 -37.94 -28.90 -16.93
CA VAL A 602 -37.45 -28.43 -18.21
C VAL A 602 -35.93 -28.41 -18.09
N SER A 603 -35.27 -29.11 -19.01
CA SER A 603 -33.80 -29.21 -19.08
C SER A 603 -33.12 -27.87 -18.81
N MET A 604 -32.08 -27.89 -17.97
CA MET A 604 -31.24 -26.74 -17.61
C MET A 604 -30.68 -26.00 -18.82
N ASP A 605 -30.70 -26.60 -20.01
CA ASP A 605 -30.19 -25.98 -21.24
C ASP A 605 -31.18 -24.99 -21.87
N ALA A 606 -32.49 -25.16 -21.66
CA ALA A 606 -33.49 -24.22 -22.18
C ALA A 606 -33.56 -22.91 -21.36
N ILE A 607 -33.31 -22.99 -20.05
CA ILE A 607 -33.31 -21.83 -19.12
C ILE A 607 -32.10 -20.90 -19.39
N LYS A 608 -30.94 -21.47 -19.77
CA LYS A 608 -29.73 -20.72 -20.08
C LYS A 608 -29.86 -19.84 -21.32
N ILE A 609 -30.62 -20.31 -22.32
CA ILE A 609 -30.85 -19.62 -23.59
C ILE A 609 -31.83 -18.45 -23.40
N ALA A 610 -32.86 -18.59 -22.58
CA ALA A 610 -33.92 -17.59 -22.40
C ALA A 610 -33.50 -16.36 -21.55
N PHE A 611 -32.59 -16.53 -20.58
CA PHE A 611 -32.12 -15.43 -19.70
C PHE A 611 -30.80 -14.78 -20.14
N GLY A 612 -30.23 -15.16 -21.30
CA GLY A 612 -28.91 -14.67 -21.72
C GLY A 612 -27.77 -15.06 -20.77
N LEU A 613 -28.02 -16.00 -19.85
CA LEU A 613 -27.06 -16.49 -18.87
C LEU A 613 -26.18 -17.63 -19.41
N SER A 614 -26.39 -18.08 -20.65
CA SER A 614 -25.31 -18.63 -21.47
C SER A 614 -24.87 -17.63 -22.53
N ARG A 615 -23.97 -16.71 -22.16
CA ARG A 615 -22.84 -16.46 -23.04
C ARG A 615 -21.71 -17.32 -22.50
N SER A 616 -21.32 -18.32 -23.28
CA SER A 616 -20.17 -19.18 -22.99
C SER A 616 -19.00 -18.33 -22.54
N ASP A 617 -18.23 -18.82 -21.56
CA ASP A 617 -16.88 -18.35 -21.31
C ASP A 617 -16.14 -18.38 -22.67
N CYS A 618 -15.98 -17.23 -23.32
CA CYS A 618 -15.34 -17.14 -24.63
C CYS A 618 -13.84 -17.30 -24.44
N THR A 619 -13.37 -18.54 -24.48
CA THR A 619 -11.95 -18.84 -24.67
C THR A 619 -11.55 -18.49 -26.09
N LEU A 620 -10.49 -17.71 -26.25
CA LEU A 620 -9.88 -17.48 -27.55
C LEU A 620 -9.35 -18.81 -28.10
N GLU A 621 -9.54 -19.06 -29.40
CA GLU A 621 -9.02 -20.26 -30.07
C GLU A 621 -7.49 -20.25 -30.14
N SER A 622 -6.90 -19.06 -30.30
CA SER A 622 -5.47 -18.78 -30.20
C SER A 622 -5.24 -17.47 -29.44
N LEU A 623 -4.13 -17.40 -28.69
CA LEU A 623 -3.74 -16.21 -27.92
C LEU A 623 -2.90 -15.25 -28.76
N ASP A 624 -3.39 -14.91 -29.94
CA ASP A 624 -2.76 -14.01 -30.90
C ASP A 624 -3.81 -13.11 -31.58
N LEU A 625 -3.34 -12.24 -32.48
CA LEU A 625 -4.20 -11.27 -33.17
C LEU A 625 -5.23 -11.95 -34.08
N GLU A 626 -4.91 -13.13 -34.60
CA GLU A 626 -5.81 -13.91 -35.46
C GLU A 626 -6.97 -14.53 -34.65
N GLY A 627 -6.69 -15.04 -33.46
CA GLY A 627 -7.72 -15.56 -32.56
C GLY A 627 -8.74 -14.48 -32.15
N VAL A 628 -8.28 -13.24 -31.92
CA VAL A 628 -9.18 -12.11 -31.67
C VAL A 628 -9.94 -11.69 -32.95
N ALA A 629 -9.32 -11.76 -34.13
CA ALA A 629 -9.99 -11.46 -35.39
C ALA A 629 -11.10 -12.47 -35.69
N ASN A 630 -10.87 -13.75 -35.43
CA ASN A 630 -11.85 -14.82 -35.59
C ASN A 630 -13.07 -14.61 -34.66
N LEU A 631 -12.84 -14.16 -33.41
CA LEU A 631 -13.91 -13.81 -32.48
C LEU A 631 -14.88 -12.75 -33.05
N ILE A 632 -14.35 -11.75 -33.77
CA ILE A 632 -15.17 -10.72 -34.44
C ILE A 632 -15.85 -11.29 -35.70
N LYS A 633 -15.11 -12.02 -36.55
CA LYS A 633 -15.64 -12.60 -37.81
C LYS A 633 -16.77 -13.59 -37.58
N GLU A 634 -16.69 -14.37 -36.51
CA GLU A 634 -17.73 -15.32 -36.10
C GLU A 634 -18.92 -14.67 -35.38
N GLY A 635 -18.86 -13.34 -35.18
CA GLY A 635 -19.92 -12.57 -34.53
C GLY A 635 -20.06 -12.86 -33.03
N LYS A 636 -19.03 -13.44 -32.40
CA LYS A 636 -18.95 -13.69 -30.94
C LYS A 636 -18.63 -12.40 -30.16
N ALA A 637 -17.95 -11.44 -30.76
CA ALA A 637 -17.75 -10.10 -30.21
C ALA A 637 -18.55 -9.04 -30.98
N ARG A 638 -19.59 -8.47 -30.34
CA ARG A 638 -20.46 -7.44 -30.93
C ARG A 638 -20.47 -6.12 -30.17
N ASN A 639 -20.07 -6.14 -28.90
CA ASN A 639 -19.99 -4.97 -28.04
C ASN A 639 -18.52 -4.72 -27.65
N ILE A 640 -17.79 -4.02 -28.52
CA ILE A 640 -16.37 -3.76 -28.37
C ILE A 640 -16.17 -2.43 -27.63
N ILE A 641 -15.38 -2.46 -26.55
CA ILE A 641 -14.92 -1.25 -25.87
C ILE A 641 -13.47 -1.00 -26.28
N THR A 642 -13.15 0.25 -26.61
CA THR A 642 -11.76 0.69 -26.84
C THR A 642 -11.30 1.61 -25.72
N ALA A 643 -10.06 1.46 -25.26
CA ALA A 643 -9.42 2.31 -24.25
C ALA A 643 -8.04 2.76 -24.75
N VAL A 644 -7.84 4.06 -24.91
CA VAL A 644 -6.66 4.61 -25.60
C VAL A 644 -5.97 5.73 -24.83
N GLY A 645 -4.72 6.00 -25.20
CA GLY A 645 -3.94 7.14 -24.72
C GLY A 645 -3.04 7.72 -25.80
N ALA A 646 -2.08 8.56 -25.40
CA ALA A 646 -1.34 9.43 -26.32
C ALA A 646 -0.58 8.68 -27.43
N GLY A 647 -0.27 7.40 -27.23
CA GLY A 647 0.40 6.56 -28.22
C GLY A 647 -0.34 6.48 -29.56
N ILE A 648 -1.68 6.59 -29.59
CA ILE A 648 -2.44 6.58 -30.85
C ILE A 648 -2.28 7.88 -31.66
N SER A 649 -1.80 8.95 -31.05
CA SER A 649 -1.63 10.28 -31.67
C SER A 649 -0.17 10.60 -32.02
N THR A 650 0.78 9.72 -31.68
CA THR A 650 2.22 9.98 -31.90
C THR A 650 2.59 10.12 -33.37
N SER A 651 1.98 9.33 -34.28
CA SER A 651 2.19 9.45 -35.73
C SER A 651 1.56 10.72 -36.34
N ALA A 652 0.67 11.41 -35.61
CA ALA A 652 0.13 12.71 -35.99
C ALA A 652 1.04 13.89 -35.59
N GLY A 653 2.22 13.62 -35.01
CA GLY A 653 3.17 14.65 -34.56
C GLY A 653 2.81 15.30 -33.22
N ILE A 654 1.92 14.68 -32.45
CA ILE A 654 1.62 15.08 -31.07
C ILE A 654 2.57 14.29 -30.14
N PRO A 655 3.49 14.96 -29.43
CA PRO A 655 4.44 14.28 -28.55
C PRO A 655 3.72 13.70 -27.33
N ASP A 656 4.26 12.61 -26.79
CA ASP A 656 3.79 12.08 -25.51
C ASP A 656 4.35 12.89 -24.31
N PHE A 657 3.92 12.56 -23.10
CA PHE A 657 4.31 13.29 -21.90
C PHE A 657 5.69 12.89 -21.35
N ARG A 658 6.17 11.66 -21.58
CA ARG A 658 7.19 11.00 -20.73
C ARG A 658 8.43 10.50 -21.48
N SER A 659 8.46 10.56 -22.80
CA SER A 659 9.59 10.09 -23.59
C SER A 659 10.84 10.96 -23.37
N PRO A 660 12.02 10.36 -23.07
CA PRO A 660 13.26 11.10 -22.89
C PRO A 660 13.63 11.94 -24.13
N ASN A 661 14.05 13.18 -23.93
CA ASN A 661 14.46 14.18 -24.94
C ASN A 661 13.34 14.74 -25.84
N THR A 662 12.18 14.07 -25.97
CA THR A 662 11.07 14.49 -26.85
C THR A 662 9.75 14.76 -26.10
N GLY A 663 9.67 14.33 -24.83
CA GLY A 663 8.51 14.49 -23.98
C GLY A 663 8.35 15.90 -23.42
N ILE A 664 7.12 16.24 -23.07
CA ILE A 664 6.72 17.58 -22.61
C ILE A 664 7.46 17.98 -21.32
N TYR A 665 7.74 17.02 -20.42
CA TYR A 665 8.35 17.31 -19.11
C TYR A 665 9.82 17.71 -19.17
N ASP A 666 10.56 17.30 -20.21
CA ASP A 666 12.00 17.59 -20.35
C ASP A 666 12.28 19.03 -20.82
N ASN A 667 11.24 19.83 -21.12
CA ASN A 667 11.36 21.17 -21.72
C ASN A 667 10.71 22.29 -20.87
N LEU A 668 10.54 22.10 -19.56
CA LEU A 668 9.84 23.03 -18.65
C LEU A 668 10.73 23.77 -17.63
N GLU A 669 12.05 23.61 -17.72
CA GLU A 669 13.00 24.21 -16.76
C GLU A 669 12.90 25.74 -16.67
N GLU A 670 12.52 26.41 -17.76
CA GLU A 670 12.37 27.88 -17.84
C GLU A 670 11.24 28.45 -16.94
N TYR A 671 10.30 27.61 -16.49
CA TYR A 671 9.17 28.05 -15.64
C TYR A 671 9.44 27.90 -14.14
N ASN A 672 10.62 27.41 -13.74
CA ASN A 672 11.02 27.20 -12.35
C ASN A 672 9.93 26.46 -11.54
N LEU A 673 9.38 25.39 -12.11
CA LEU A 673 8.31 24.62 -11.49
C LEU A 673 8.85 23.79 -10.32
N PRO A 674 8.08 23.61 -9.22
CA PRO A 674 8.48 22.74 -8.13
C PRO A 674 8.59 21.27 -8.54
N SER A 675 7.88 20.88 -9.60
CA SER A 675 8.08 19.63 -10.34
C SER A 675 7.46 19.76 -11.75
N PRO A 676 7.85 18.92 -12.74
CA PRO A 676 7.27 18.96 -14.07
C PRO A 676 5.74 18.73 -14.12
N MET A 677 5.19 18.00 -13.15
CA MET A 677 3.74 17.72 -13.05
C MET A 677 2.93 18.91 -12.53
N ALA A 678 3.57 19.89 -11.89
CA ALA A 678 2.89 21.04 -11.30
C ALA A 678 2.11 21.89 -12.31
N VAL A 679 2.50 21.87 -13.60
CA VAL A 679 1.78 22.57 -14.67
C VAL A 679 0.36 22.04 -14.91
N PHE A 680 0.08 20.82 -14.46
CA PHE A 680 -1.22 20.17 -14.55
C PHE A 680 -1.86 19.96 -13.16
N ASP A 681 -1.44 20.67 -12.11
CA ASP A 681 -2.02 20.61 -10.76
C ASP A 681 -2.98 21.78 -10.50
N ILE A 682 -4.20 21.52 -10.01
CA ILE A 682 -5.24 22.55 -9.88
C ILE A 682 -4.84 23.66 -8.89
N SER A 683 -4.20 23.30 -7.78
CA SER A 683 -3.75 24.26 -6.77
C SER A 683 -2.58 25.12 -7.26
N TYR A 684 -1.75 24.58 -8.16
CA TYR A 684 -0.74 25.38 -8.86
C TYR A 684 -1.39 26.29 -9.91
N PHE A 685 -2.34 25.78 -10.70
CA PHE A 685 -3.02 26.52 -11.76
C PHE A 685 -3.77 27.75 -11.23
N GLU A 686 -4.49 27.63 -10.11
CA GLU A 686 -5.19 28.74 -9.47
C GLU A 686 -4.24 29.87 -9.05
N ARG A 687 -3.02 29.52 -8.63
CA ARG A 687 -1.98 30.49 -8.24
C ARG A 687 -1.24 31.07 -9.44
N ASN A 688 -0.90 30.24 -10.42
CA ASN A 688 -0.14 30.63 -11.60
C ASN A 688 -0.59 29.83 -12.85
N PRO A 689 -1.58 30.33 -13.60
CA PRO A 689 -2.12 29.62 -14.77
C PRO A 689 -1.25 29.78 -16.03
N LYS A 690 -0.29 30.71 -16.04
CA LYS A 690 0.51 31.06 -17.23
C LYS A 690 1.30 29.87 -17.80
N PRO A 691 2.03 29.07 -17.00
CA PRO A 691 2.80 27.93 -17.54
C PRO A 691 1.93 26.92 -18.27
N PHE A 692 0.70 26.65 -17.79
CA PHE A 692 -0.21 25.73 -18.46
C PHE A 692 -0.61 26.24 -19.84
N PHE A 693 -1.00 27.51 -19.97
CA PHE A 693 -1.44 28.04 -21.26
C PHE A 693 -0.30 28.15 -22.27
N GLU A 694 0.93 28.37 -21.81
CA GLU A 694 2.11 28.31 -22.68
C GLU A 694 2.41 26.87 -23.14
N VAL A 695 2.26 25.88 -22.26
CA VAL A 695 2.32 24.46 -22.65
C VAL A 695 1.20 24.11 -23.63
N ALA A 696 -0.04 24.52 -23.37
CA ALA A 696 -1.17 24.30 -24.26
C ALA A 696 -0.93 24.92 -25.65
N ARG A 697 -0.34 26.12 -25.70
CA ARG A 697 0.08 26.77 -26.96
C ARG A 697 1.12 25.96 -27.71
N ARG A 698 2.13 25.42 -27.00
CA ARG A 698 3.18 24.55 -27.59
C ARG A 698 2.65 23.20 -28.04
N LEU A 699 1.54 22.74 -27.49
CA LEU A 699 0.87 21.49 -27.88
C LEU A 699 -0.18 21.67 -28.97
N TYR A 700 -0.62 22.91 -29.22
CA TYR A 700 -1.55 23.18 -30.29
C TYR A 700 -0.92 22.82 -31.65
N ARG A 701 -1.54 21.87 -32.35
CA ARG A 701 -1.12 21.37 -33.67
C ARG A 701 -2.31 21.47 -34.63
N PRO A 702 -2.55 22.63 -35.27
CA PRO A 702 -3.73 22.83 -36.13
C PRO A 702 -3.76 21.92 -37.37
N TYR A 703 -2.62 21.31 -37.72
CA TYR A 703 -2.48 20.42 -38.87
C TYR A 703 -2.41 18.93 -38.50
N ALA A 704 -2.49 18.57 -37.21
CA ALA A 704 -2.55 17.18 -36.80
C ALA A 704 -3.80 16.52 -37.39
N LYS A 705 -3.62 15.36 -38.03
CA LYS A 705 -4.71 14.58 -38.61
C LYS A 705 -4.92 13.30 -37.81
N PRO A 706 -6.16 12.78 -37.73
CA PRO A 706 -6.41 11.48 -37.13
C PRO A 706 -5.56 10.40 -37.79
N THR A 707 -5.07 9.47 -36.97
CA THR A 707 -4.16 8.41 -37.40
C THR A 707 -4.92 7.16 -37.86
N THR A 708 -4.21 6.15 -38.35
CA THR A 708 -4.82 4.86 -38.74
C THR A 708 -5.57 4.23 -37.55
N ALA A 709 -5.03 4.35 -36.34
CA ALA A 709 -5.70 3.88 -35.12
C ALA A 709 -7.04 4.60 -34.88
N HIS A 710 -7.11 5.92 -35.09
CA HIS A 710 -8.35 6.69 -34.96
C HIS A 710 -9.41 6.22 -35.96
N TYR A 711 -9.02 6.08 -37.23
CA TYR A 711 -9.92 5.60 -38.28
C TYR A 711 -10.35 4.14 -38.06
N PHE A 712 -9.50 3.30 -37.47
CA PHE A 712 -9.86 1.94 -37.09
C PHE A 712 -10.98 1.92 -36.04
N ILE A 713 -10.90 2.79 -35.03
CA ILE A 713 -11.94 2.93 -34.00
C ILE A 713 -13.24 3.46 -34.60
N ARG A 714 -13.16 4.43 -35.51
CA ARG A 714 -14.33 4.88 -36.28
C ARG A 714 -14.92 3.75 -37.12
N LEU A 715 -14.11 2.94 -37.78
CA LEU A 715 -14.56 1.83 -38.60
C LEU A 715 -15.28 0.75 -37.76
N LEU A 716 -14.86 0.55 -36.50
CA LEU A 716 -15.62 -0.29 -35.55
C LEU A 716 -17.02 0.29 -35.27
N ALA A 717 -17.15 1.62 -35.20
CA ALA A 717 -18.44 2.28 -35.02
C ALA A 717 -19.33 2.16 -36.26
N GLU A 718 -18.78 2.40 -37.45
CA GLU A 718 -19.50 2.28 -38.73
C GLU A 718 -19.98 0.85 -38.99
N LYS A 719 -19.21 -0.16 -38.55
CA LYS A 719 -19.59 -1.58 -38.62
C LYS A 719 -20.55 -2.01 -37.50
N GLY A 720 -20.97 -1.10 -36.62
CA GLY A 720 -21.91 -1.37 -35.53
C GLY A 720 -21.34 -2.22 -34.40
N LEU A 721 -20.01 -2.33 -34.29
CA LEU A 721 -19.32 -3.17 -33.30
C LEU A 721 -18.85 -2.37 -32.08
N LEU A 722 -18.64 -1.05 -32.22
CA LEU A 722 -18.18 -0.20 -31.13
C LEU A 722 -19.33 0.09 -30.14
N LEU A 723 -19.18 -0.41 -28.91
CA LEU A 723 -20.04 -0.05 -27.78
C LEU A 723 -19.69 1.34 -27.26
N ARG A 724 -18.41 1.55 -26.91
CA ARG A 724 -17.87 2.83 -26.41
C ARG A 724 -16.37 2.96 -26.64
N HIS A 725 -15.93 4.19 -26.79
CA HIS A 725 -14.54 4.61 -26.86
C HIS A 725 -14.17 5.48 -25.65
N TYR A 726 -13.18 5.04 -24.87
CA TYR A 726 -12.60 5.77 -23.75
C TYR A 726 -11.22 6.28 -24.14
N THR A 727 -11.00 7.59 -24.05
CA THR A 727 -9.71 8.21 -24.39
C THR A 727 -9.15 9.01 -23.23
N GLN A 728 -7.83 8.93 -23.02
CA GLN A 728 -7.07 9.82 -22.12
C GLN A 728 -6.64 11.10 -22.83
N ASN A 729 -6.80 11.17 -24.15
CA ASN A 729 -6.33 12.26 -24.97
C ASN A 729 -7.31 13.43 -24.90
N VAL A 730 -6.77 14.62 -25.15
CA VAL A 730 -7.51 15.89 -25.19
C VAL A 730 -7.26 16.64 -26.49
N ASP A 731 -6.72 15.94 -27.50
CA ASP A 731 -6.20 16.49 -28.76
C ASP A 731 -7.26 16.66 -29.86
N GLN A 732 -8.50 16.21 -29.61
CA GLN A 732 -9.66 16.26 -30.51
C GLN A 732 -9.59 15.36 -31.75
N LEU A 733 -8.54 14.54 -31.91
CA LEU A 733 -8.38 13.73 -33.12
C LEU A 733 -9.47 12.67 -33.27
N GLU A 734 -10.05 12.19 -32.18
CA GLU A 734 -11.22 11.31 -32.21
C GLU A 734 -12.44 11.99 -32.85
N ARG A 735 -12.71 13.25 -32.47
CA ARG A 735 -13.80 14.04 -33.06
C ARG A 735 -13.54 14.35 -34.53
N ILE A 736 -12.32 14.76 -34.86
CA ILE A 736 -11.90 15.08 -36.24
C ILE A 736 -11.96 13.82 -37.12
N SER A 737 -11.73 12.64 -36.55
CA SER A 737 -11.88 11.38 -37.29
C SER A 737 -13.31 11.12 -37.75
N GLY A 738 -14.31 11.78 -37.15
CA GLY A 738 -15.73 11.56 -37.39
C GLY A 738 -16.34 10.49 -36.48
N LEU A 739 -15.69 10.16 -35.36
CA LEU A 739 -16.25 9.24 -34.38
C LEU A 739 -17.51 9.88 -33.73
N PRO A 740 -18.65 9.17 -33.64
CA PRO A 740 -19.86 9.74 -33.08
C PRO A 740 -19.69 10.16 -31.61
N GLU A 741 -20.22 11.33 -31.24
CA GLU A 741 -20.06 11.91 -29.91
C GLU A 741 -20.68 11.08 -28.79
N ASP A 742 -21.80 10.40 -29.08
CA ASP A 742 -22.41 9.48 -28.14
C ASP A 742 -21.47 8.30 -27.84
N LYS A 743 -20.61 7.90 -28.77
CA LYS A 743 -19.64 6.80 -28.59
C LYS A 743 -18.40 7.20 -27.80
N MET A 744 -18.15 8.50 -27.59
CA MET A 744 -16.91 9.00 -26.98
C MET A 744 -17.06 9.37 -25.50
N ILE A 745 -16.07 8.95 -24.71
CA ILE A 745 -15.86 9.36 -23.33
C ILE A 745 -14.42 9.84 -23.19
N GLU A 746 -14.27 11.16 -23.10
CA GLU A 746 -13.00 11.86 -22.88
C GLU A 746 -12.69 11.83 -21.37
N ALA A 747 -11.92 10.84 -20.93
CA ALA A 747 -11.70 10.56 -19.51
C ALA A 747 -10.92 11.66 -18.80
N HIS A 748 -9.97 12.30 -19.47
CA HIS A 748 -9.22 13.44 -18.93
C HIS A 748 -9.81 14.78 -19.37
N GLY A 749 -11.09 14.79 -19.73
CA GLY A 749 -11.77 16.01 -20.15
C GLY A 749 -11.41 16.43 -21.57
N SER A 750 -11.68 17.68 -21.94
CA SER A 750 -11.53 18.16 -23.31
C SER A 750 -11.20 19.64 -23.36
N PHE A 751 -10.51 20.06 -24.43
CA PHE A 751 -10.40 21.48 -24.78
C PHE A 751 -11.68 22.03 -25.44
N HIS A 752 -12.69 21.19 -25.69
CA HIS A 752 -13.89 21.57 -26.42
C HIS A 752 -14.66 22.73 -25.75
N THR A 753 -14.70 22.69 -24.42
CA THR A 753 -15.34 23.67 -23.54
C THR A 753 -14.41 24.02 -22.38
N GLY A 754 -14.76 25.06 -21.63
CA GLY A 754 -14.11 25.37 -20.38
C GLY A 754 -14.90 26.38 -19.57
N HIS A 755 -14.66 26.40 -18.26
CA HIS A 755 -15.48 27.14 -17.30
C HIS A 755 -14.65 28.19 -16.56
N CYS A 756 -15.29 29.32 -16.25
CA CYS A 756 -14.75 30.25 -15.28
C CYS A 756 -14.69 29.60 -13.89
N LEU A 757 -13.52 29.64 -13.25
CA LEU A 757 -13.32 29.09 -11.90
C LEU A 757 -14.08 29.84 -10.79
N THR A 758 -14.66 31.01 -11.08
CA THR A 758 -15.36 31.84 -10.10
C THR A 758 -16.87 31.81 -10.27
N CYS A 759 -17.36 31.99 -11.50
CA CYS A 759 -18.80 32.10 -11.78
C CYS A 759 -19.36 30.94 -12.61
N HIS A 760 -18.52 29.98 -12.99
CA HIS A 760 -18.89 28.81 -13.78
C HIS A 760 -19.52 29.11 -15.15
N LYS A 761 -19.29 30.31 -15.71
CA LYS A 761 -19.66 30.60 -17.11
C LYS A 761 -18.84 29.70 -18.04
N GLU A 762 -19.54 28.97 -18.91
CA GLU A 762 -18.97 28.16 -19.98
C GLU A 762 -18.48 29.02 -21.16
N TYR A 763 -17.36 28.61 -21.74
CA TYR A 763 -16.71 29.16 -22.93
C TYR A 763 -16.33 28.05 -23.90
N SER A 764 -16.30 28.36 -25.20
CA SER A 764 -16.01 27.40 -26.27
C SER A 764 -14.51 27.26 -26.57
N PHE A 765 -14.13 26.20 -27.27
CA PHE A 765 -12.76 26.00 -27.74
C PHE A 765 -12.17 27.22 -28.47
N GLU A 766 -12.95 27.88 -29.34
CA GLU A 766 -12.48 29.05 -30.10
C GLU A 766 -12.12 30.22 -29.19
N TYR A 767 -12.82 30.38 -28.06
CA TYR A 767 -12.51 31.39 -27.06
C TYR A 767 -11.12 31.14 -26.41
N PHE A 768 -10.79 29.89 -26.10
CA PHE A 768 -9.47 29.51 -25.56
C PHE A 768 -8.38 29.66 -26.61
N LYS A 769 -8.62 29.15 -27.81
CA LYS A 769 -7.66 29.10 -28.91
C LYS A 769 -7.09 30.47 -29.25
N VAL A 770 -7.93 31.49 -29.42
CA VAL A 770 -7.46 32.86 -29.72
C VAL A 770 -6.51 33.35 -28.63
N ARG A 771 -6.90 33.23 -27.36
CA ARG A 771 -6.11 33.72 -26.22
C ARG A 771 -4.83 32.93 -25.99
N ILE A 772 -4.89 31.61 -26.11
CA ILE A 772 -3.71 30.73 -26.01
C ILE A 772 -2.69 31.10 -27.09
N LEU A 773 -3.14 31.38 -28.31
CA LEU A 773 -2.27 31.81 -29.42
C LEU A 773 -1.69 33.21 -29.19
N ASP A 774 -2.47 34.12 -28.61
CA ASP A 774 -2.06 35.49 -28.26
C ASP A 774 -1.21 35.56 -26.96
N LYS A 775 -0.90 34.41 -26.35
CA LYS A 775 -0.16 34.29 -25.08
C LYS A 775 -0.85 34.96 -23.89
N GLU A 776 -2.18 35.03 -23.94
CA GLU A 776 -3.02 35.56 -22.88
C GLU A 776 -3.58 34.45 -21.99
N VAL A 777 -3.74 34.75 -20.71
CA VAL A 777 -4.50 33.89 -19.79
C VAL A 777 -5.99 34.16 -20.02
N PRO A 778 -6.81 33.16 -20.36
CA PRO A 778 -8.25 33.31 -20.50
C PRO A 778 -8.92 33.83 -19.22
N LYS A 779 -9.72 34.90 -19.34
CA LYS A 779 -10.36 35.62 -18.23
C LYS A 779 -11.84 35.81 -18.47
N CYS A 780 -12.64 35.58 -17.44
CA CYS A 780 -14.08 35.67 -17.53
C CYS A 780 -14.55 37.04 -18.04
N GLU A 781 -15.48 37.01 -18.98
CA GLU A 781 -16.11 38.20 -19.59
C GLU A 781 -17.41 38.61 -18.87
N VAL A 782 -17.83 37.86 -17.84
CA VAL A 782 -19.00 38.23 -17.02
C VAL A 782 -18.66 39.50 -16.23
N PRO A 783 -19.51 40.55 -16.26
CA PRO A 783 -19.29 41.77 -15.50
C PRO A 783 -19.02 41.48 -14.02
N ASN A 784 -18.01 42.13 -13.45
CA ASN A 784 -17.54 41.94 -12.06
C ASN A 784 -16.97 40.55 -11.73
N CYS A 785 -16.68 39.71 -12.73
CA CYS A 785 -15.97 38.45 -12.56
C CYS A 785 -14.55 38.53 -13.13
N ALA A 786 -13.53 38.46 -12.27
CA ALA A 786 -12.12 38.45 -12.69
C ALA A 786 -11.51 37.03 -12.78
N GLY A 787 -12.37 36.01 -12.72
CA GLY A 787 -11.97 34.60 -12.67
C GLY A 787 -11.20 34.16 -13.93
N VAL A 788 -10.26 33.24 -13.75
CA VAL A 788 -9.59 32.55 -14.86
C VAL A 788 -10.57 31.57 -15.49
N VAL A 789 -10.59 31.48 -16.82
CA VAL A 789 -11.34 30.45 -17.54
C VAL A 789 -10.42 29.27 -17.79
N LYS A 790 -10.73 28.11 -17.19
CA LYS A 790 -9.95 26.88 -17.37
C LYS A 790 -10.63 26.00 -18.43
N PRO A 791 -9.91 25.44 -19.40
CA PRO A 791 -10.44 24.37 -20.23
C PRO A 791 -10.92 23.19 -19.37
N ASP A 792 -11.95 22.47 -19.82
CA ASP A 792 -12.52 21.32 -19.11
C ASP A 792 -11.65 20.07 -19.24
N VAL A 793 -10.32 20.24 -19.25
CA VAL A 793 -9.33 19.17 -19.09
C VAL A 793 -9.11 18.92 -17.61
N VAL A 794 -8.91 17.66 -17.23
CA VAL A 794 -8.77 17.25 -15.82
C VAL A 794 -7.34 17.46 -15.34
N PHE A 795 -7.16 18.26 -14.30
CA PHE A 795 -5.88 18.48 -13.62
C PHE A 795 -5.69 17.47 -12.46
N PHE A 796 -4.46 17.26 -12.03
CA PHE A 796 -4.17 16.60 -10.75
C PHE A 796 -4.86 17.38 -9.61
N GLY A 797 -5.60 16.66 -8.78
CA GLY A 797 -6.46 17.23 -7.74
C GLY A 797 -7.92 17.41 -8.16
N GLU A 798 -8.27 17.28 -9.45
CA GLU A 798 -9.65 17.32 -9.94
C GLU A 798 -10.25 15.91 -10.12
N SER A 799 -11.58 15.82 -10.01
CA SER A 799 -12.31 14.59 -10.34
C SER A 799 -12.41 14.41 -11.86
N LEU A 800 -12.43 13.16 -12.33
CA LEU A 800 -12.76 12.87 -13.74
C LEU A 800 -14.22 13.23 -14.04
N PRO A 801 -14.58 13.48 -15.33
CA PRO A 801 -15.95 13.78 -15.71
C PRO A 801 -16.90 12.66 -15.28
N SER A 802 -18.08 13.00 -14.76
CA SER A 802 -19.12 12.03 -14.38
C SER A 802 -19.53 11.08 -15.52
N LYS A 803 -19.40 11.54 -16.78
CA LYS A 803 -19.59 10.73 -17.99
C LYS A 803 -18.66 9.50 -18.01
N PHE A 804 -17.45 9.61 -17.46
CA PHE A 804 -16.51 8.50 -17.36
C PHE A 804 -17.02 7.40 -16.43
N THR A 805 -17.38 7.74 -15.19
CA THR A 805 -17.85 6.76 -14.20
C THR A 805 -19.19 6.16 -14.58
N HIS A 806 -20.13 6.98 -15.08
CA HIS A 806 -21.41 6.50 -15.58
C HIS A 806 -21.25 5.56 -16.78
N GLY A 807 -20.38 5.93 -17.73
CA GLY A 807 -20.04 5.10 -18.87
C GLY A 807 -19.51 3.75 -18.45
N VAL A 808 -18.52 3.72 -17.54
CA VAL A 808 -17.90 2.47 -17.09
C VAL A 808 -18.95 1.51 -16.52
N ASN A 809 -19.83 2.00 -15.65
CA ASN A 809 -20.88 1.20 -15.03
C ASN A 809 -21.94 0.69 -16.03
N LYS A 810 -22.23 1.48 -17.07
CA LYS A 810 -23.24 1.16 -18.09
C LYS A 810 -22.72 0.23 -19.18
N ASP A 811 -21.46 0.42 -19.61
CA ASP A 811 -20.90 -0.20 -20.80
C ASP A 811 -20.21 -1.55 -20.50
N PHE A 812 -19.42 -1.63 -19.44
CA PHE A 812 -18.62 -2.83 -19.16
C PHE A 812 -19.41 -4.12 -18.88
N PRO A 813 -20.61 -4.08 -18.26
CA PRO A 813 -21.46 -5.27 -18.17
C PRO A 813 -21.84 -5.86 -19.53
N LYS A 814 -21.85 -5.07 -20.60
CA LYS A 814 -22.21 -5.48 -21.97
C LYS A 814 -20.98 -5.81 -22.84
N CYS A 815 -19.77 -5.49 -22.36
CA CYS A 815 -18.53 -5.67 -23.12
C CYS A 815 -18.30 -7.15 -23.49
N ASP A 816 -17.97 -7.37 -24.76
CA ASP A 816 -17.62 -8.68 -25.33
C ASP A 816 -16.12 -8.78 -25.69
N LEU A 817 -15.46 -7.63 -25.94
CA LEU A 817 -14.02 -7.52 -26.19
C LEU A 817 -13.54 -6.13 -25.77
N LEU A 818 -12.45 -6.06 -25.01
CA LEU A 818 -11.75 -4.81 -24.68
C LEU A 818 -10.49 -4.70 -25.56
N ILE A 819 -10.35 -3.60 -26.29
CA ILE A 819 -9.16 -3.29 -27.09
C ILE A 819 -8.45 -2.09 -26.47
N ILE A 820 -7.21 -2.26 -26.06
CA ILE A 820 -6.37 -1.25 -25.42
C ILE A 820 -5.29 -0.84 -26.44
N ILE A 821 -5.16 0.44 -26.75
CA ILE A 821 -4.25 0.91 -27.82
C ILE A 821 -3.45 2.13 -27.33
N GLY A 822 -2.12 2.07 -27.46
CA GLY A 822 -1.28 3.26 -27.32
C GLY A 822 -1.33 3.93 -25.94
N THR A 823 -1.49 3.18 -24.85
CA THR A 823 -1.46 3.73 -23.48
C THR A 823 -0.55 2.89 -22.59
N SER A 824 0.21 3.54 -21.70
CA SER A 824 1.06 2.85 -20.71
C SER A 824 0.28 2.34 -19.49
N LEU A 825 -1.00 2.68 -19.37
CA LEU A 825 -1.86 2.31 -18.22
C LEU A 825 -1.26 2.72 -16.85
N GLN A 826 -0.57 3.86 -16.79
CA GLN A 826 0.14 4.32 -15.58
C GLN A 826 -0.67 5.27 -14.68
N VAL A 827 -1.73 5.90 -15.19
CA VAL A 827 -2.47 6.96 -14.47
C VAL A 827 -3.88 6.49 -14.14
N LEU A 828 -4.27 6.69 -12.89
CA LEU A 828 -5.62 6.40 -12.41
C LEU A 828 -6.52 7.62 -12.42
N PRO A 829 -7.84 7.39 -12.46
CA PRO A 829 -8.54 6.11 -12.42
C PRO A 829 -8.59 5.36 -13.76
N PHE A 830 -8.10 5.95 -14.86
CA PHE A 830 -8.21 5.37 -16.21
C PHE A 830 -7.63 3.96 -16.34
N CYS A 831 -6.43 3.68 -15.80
CA CYS A 831 -5.84 2.35 -15.95
C CYS A 831 -6.63 1.23 -15.26
N GLY A 832 -7.54 1.58 -14.34
CA GLY A 832 -8.49 0.68 -13.71
C GLY A 832 -9.51 0.04 -14.64
N ILE A 833 -9.70 0.61 -15.82
CA ILE A 833 -10.70 0.17 -16.79
C ILE A 833 -10.51 -1.28 -17.24
N ILE A 834 -9.26 -1.78 -17.21
CA ILE A 834 -8.93 -3.17 -17.54
C ILE A 834 -9.51 -4.20 -16.55
N ASN A 835 -9.86 -3.75 -15.34
CA ASN A 835 -10.46 -4.58 -14.29
C ASN A 835 -11.99 -4.61 -14.38
N CYS A 836 -12.59 -3.72 -15.18
CA CYS A 836 -14.04 -3.58 -15.32
C CYS A 836 -14.68 -4.68 -16.17
N THR A 837 -13.90 -5.44 -16.95
CA THR A 837 -14.44 -6.49 -17.81
C THR A 837 -14.95 -7.69 -17.00
N ARG A 838 -15.98 -8.36 -17.51
CA ARG A 838 -16.50 -9.62 -16.93
C ARG A 838 -15.50 -10.76 -17.08
N LYS A 839 -15.63 -11.81 -16.26
CA LYS A 839 -14.77 -12.99 -16.36
C LYS A 839 -14.95 -13.67 -17.72
N GLY A 840 -13.85 -14.09 -18.33
CA GLY A 840 -13.85 -14.68 -19.67
C GLY A 840 -13.84 -13.70 -20.85
N VAL A 841 -14.06 -12.39 -20.64
CA VAL A 841 -14.01 -11.40 -21.74
C VAL A 841 -12.58 -11.24 -22.25
N PRO A 842 -12.31 -11.47 -23.55
CA PRO A 842 -11.00 -11.26 -24.13
C PRO A 842 -10.54 -9.79 -24.08
N ARG A 843 -9.22 -9.60 -23.95
CA ARG A 843 -8.58 -8.29 -23.89
C ARG A 843 -7.39 -8.25 -24.84
N LEU A 844 -7.45 -7.39 -25.84
CA LEU A 844 -6.37 -7.17 -26.81
C LEU A 844 -5.62 -5.89 -26.45
N TYR A 845 -4.30 -5.98 -26.28
CA TYR A 845 -3.44 -4.85 -25.96
C TYR A 845 -2.43 -4.63 -27.09
N LEU A 846 -2.58 -3.51 -27.80
CA LEU A 846 -1.76 -3.08 -28.93
C LEU A 846 -0.86 -1.92 -28.47
N ASN A 847 0.42 -2.20 -28.20
CA ASN A 847 1.33 -1.17 -27.71
C ASN A 847 2.81 -1.52 -27.99
N ARG A 848 3.68 -0.50 -28.05
CA ARG A 848 5.12 -0.69 -28.28
C ARG A 848 5.81 -1.47 -27.16
N GLU A 849 5.29 -1.33 -25.94
CA GLU A 849 5.80 -1.96 -24.74
C GLU A 849 4.68 -2.60 -23.93
N TYR A 850 4.98 -3.77 -23.36
CA TYR A 850 4.11 -4.38 -22.37
C TYR A 850 4.55 -3.92 -20.99
N THR A 851 3.70 -3.16 -20.33
CA THR A 851 3.90 -2.84 -18.92
C THR A 851 3.39 -4.04 -18.10
N THR A 852 4.27 -4.98 -17.76
CA THR A 852 4.05 -5.78 -16.53
C THR A 852 3.92 -4.77 -15.41
N GLY A 853 2.93 -4.89 -14.52
CA GLY A 853 2.71 -3.90 -13.47
C GLY A 853 3.99 -3.65 -12.66
N SER A 854 4.76 -2.63 -13.07
CA SER A 854 5.98 -2.19 -12.42
C SER A 854 5.59 -1.62 -11.06
N THR A 855 6.04 -2.30 -10.03
CA THR A 855 5.85 -2.00 -8.60
C THR A 855 7.17 -1.54 -7.99
N SER A 856 7.83 -0.57 -8.61
CA SER A 856 8.94 0.17 -8.00
C SER A 856 8.68 1.67 -8.13
N GLY A 857 7.90 2.20 -7.18
CA GLY A 857 7.62 3.63 -7.06
C GLY A 857 6.49 3.90 -6.07
N PHE A 858 6.78 4.72 -5.05
CA PHE A 858 5.88 5.11 -3.95
C PHE A 858 4.53 5.72 -4.43
N VAL A 859 4.48 6.22 -5.68
CA VAL A 859 3.31 6.85 -6.32
C VAL A 859 2.34 5.83 -6.96
N SER A 860 2.74 4.56 -7.13
CA SER A 860 1.94 3.50 -7.78
C SER A 860 0.98 2.77 -6.82
N PHE A 861 1.26 2.78 -5.51
CA PHE A 861 0.53 1.99 -4.51
C PHE A 861 -0.81 2.63 -4.06
N VAL A 862 -0.81 3.94 -3.82
CA VAL A 862 -2.01 4.77 -3.52
C VAL A 862 -3.02 4.74 -4.68
N MET A 863 -2.51 4.51 -5.87
CA MET A 863 -3.25 4.66 -7.10
C MET A 863 -4.02 3.35 -7.42
N LYS A 864 -3.43 2.15 -7.25
CA LYS A 864 -4.14 0.84 -7.34
C LYS A 864 -5.41 0.75 -6.47
N TRP A 865 -5.47 1.60 -5.46
CA TRP A 865 -6.43 1.61 -4.38
C TRP A 865 -7.73 2.36 -4.73
N MET A 866 -7.71 3.33 -5.66
CA MET A 866 -8.90 4.12 -6.07
C MET A 866 -9.90 3.37 -6.97
N VAL A 867 -9.56 2.16 -7.47
CA VAL A 867 -10.43 1.34 -8.34
C VAL A 867 -11.03 0.13 -7.59
N ALA A 868 -10.81 0.04 -6.27
CA ALA A 868 -11.15 -1.10 -5.41
C ALA A 868 -12.67 -1.28 -5.09
N GLY A 869 -13.55 -0.93 -6.03
CA GLY A 869 -14.87 -1.56 -6.17
C GLY A 869 -14.85 -2.75 -7.15
N LEU A 870 -13.73 -2.97 -7.85
CA LEU A 870 -13.57 -3.99 -8.87
C LEU A 870 -12.52 -5.01 -8.41
N LYS A 871 -12.86 -6.31 -8.49
CA LYS A 871 -11.88 -7.41 -8.33
C LYS A 871 -10.64 -7.08 -9.18
N SER A 872 -9.44 -7.14 -8.60
CA SER A 872 -8.20 -6.93 -9.36
C SER A 872 -8.04 -8.03 -10.41
N ARG A 873 -7.96 -7.66 -11.69
CA ARG A 873 -7.84 -8.58 -12.82
C ARG A 873 -6.72 -8.08 -13.73
N PRO A 874 -5.44 -8.23 -13.33
CA PRO A 874 -4.32 -7.79 -14.15
C PRO A 874 -4.32 -8.53 -15.50
N LEU A 875 -3.68 -7.93 -16.51
CA LEU A 875 -3.40 -8.59 -17.79
C LEU A 875 -2.45 -9.77 -17.54
N LYS A 876 -2.76 -10.93 -18.11
CA LYS A 876 -2.08 -12.21 -17.88
C LYS A 876 -1.19 -12.65 -19.04
N TRP A 877 -0.78 -11.73 -19.91
CA TRP A 877 0.13 -12.06 -21.01
C TRP A 877 1.43 -12.68 -20.49
N GLY A 878 1.86 -13.80 -21.09
CA GLY A 878 3.05 -14.55 -20.65
C GLY A 878 2.90 -15.32 -19.33
N VAL A 879 1.72 -15.32 -18.69
CA VAL A 879 1.47 -16.03 -17.43
C VAL A 879 0.83 -17.39 -17.69
N PRO A 880 1.28 -18.49 -17.04
CA PRO A 880 0.64 -19.80 -17.14
C PRO A 880 -0.86 -19.75 -16.82
N GLY A 881 -1.69 -20.33 -17.69
CA GLY A 881 -3.15 -20.33 -17.55
C GLY A 881 -3.87 -19.09 -18.11
N ASN A 882 -3.18 -18.23 -18.87
CA ASN A 882 -3.84 -17.22 -19.70
C ASN A 882 -4.77 -17.88 -20.74
N LYS A 883 -5.98 -17.33 -20.89
CA LYS A 883 -6.98 -17.80 -21.86
C LYS A 883 -7.69 -16.66 -22.62
N THR A 884 -7.37 -15.41 -22.28
CA THR A 884 -8.20 -14.25 -22.67
C THR A 884 -7.39 -13.03 -23.10
N ASP A 885 -6.13 -12.91 -22.68
CA ASP A 885 -5.36 -11.67 -22.86
C ASP A 885 -4.31 -11.83 -23.97
N VAL A 886 -4.32 -10.94 -24.95
CA VAL A 886 -3.38 -10.93 -26.08
C VAL A 886 -2.62 -9.62 -26.06
N PHE A 887 -1.29 -9.68 -26.12
CA PHE A 887 -0.44 -8.52 -26.31
C PHE A 887 0.24 -8.58 -27.67
N VAL A 888 0.10 -7.51 -28.45
CA VAL A 888 0.80 -7.33 -29.72
C VAL A 888 1.76 -6.18 -29.56
N LYS A 889 3.04 -6.50 -29.58
CA LYS A 889 4.12 -5.53 -29.57
C LYS A 889 4.21 -4.85 -30.93
N GLY A 890 4.03 -3.54 -30.98
CA GLY A 890 4.14 -2.79 -32.23
C GLY A 890 3.66 -1.35 -32.12
N ASP A 891 3.83 -0.61 -33.21
CA ASP A 891 3.22 0.71 -33.37
C ASP A 891 1.68 0.59 -33.41
N ALA A 892 0.97 1.61 -32.91
CA ALA A 892 -0.49 1.59 -32.86
C ALA A 892 -1.11 1.51 -34.26
N ASP A 893 -0.60 2.29 -35.22
CA ASP A 893 -1.13 2.33 -36.58
C ASP A 893 -0.87 1.02 -37.31
N GLU A 894 0.36 0.51 -37.22
CA GLU A 894 0.74 -0.77 -37.84
C GLU A 894 -0.06 -1.93 -37.26
N SER A 895 -0.25 -1.95 -35.93
CA SER A 895 -1.03 -2.99 -35.25
C SER A 895 -2.51 -2.94 -35.64
N CYS A 896 -3.10 -1.75 -35.71
CA CYS A 896 -4.47 -1.56 -36.18
C CYS A 896 -4.63 -1.96 -37.66
N LEU A 897 -3.65 -1.63 -38.52
CA LEU A 897 -3.68 -2.00 -39.93
C LEU A 897 -3.58 -3.52 -40.12
N ARG A 898 -2.68 -4.19 -39.40
CA ARG A 898 -2.56 -5.66 -39.39
C ARG A 898 -3.82 -6.32 -38.87
N PHE A 899 -4.44 -5.75 -37.83
CA PHE A 899 -5.69 -6.28 -37.30
C PHE A 899 -6.85 -6.12 -38.30
N ALA A 900 -6.93 -4.96 -38.96
CA ALA A 900 -7.88 -4.73 -40.04
C ALA A 900 -7.67 -5.68 -41.23
N GLU A 901 -6.42 -6.02 -41.57
CA GLU A 901 -6.11 -7.03 -42.59
C GLU A 901 -6.67 -8.40 -42.25
N LEU A 902 -6.48 -8.87 -41.01
CA LEU A 902 -7.03 -10.15 -40.53
C LEU A 902 -8.57 -10.18 -40.48
N LEU A 903 -9.20 -9.01 -40.38
CA LEU A 903 -10.65 -8.82 -40.43
C LEU A 903 -11.18 -8.66 -41.87
N GLY A 904 -10.29 -8.53 -42.87
CA GLY A 904 -10.65 -8.22 -44.25
C GLY A 904 -11.08 -6.77 -44.47
N TRP A 905 -10.67 -5.85 -43.60
CA TRP A 905 -11.08 -4.44 -43.58
C TRP A 905 -9.97 -3.48 -44.02
N LYS A 906 -8.77 -3.96 -44.37
CA LYS A 906 -7.61 -3.14 -44.73
C LYS A 906 -7.93 -2.09 -45.79
N VAL A 907 -8.61 -2.48 -46.88
CA VAL A 907 -9.02 -1.58 -47.97
C VAL A 907 -10.07 -0.55 -47.54
N CYS A 908 -10.91 -0.87 -46.54
CA CYS A 908 -11.88 0.09 -46.00
C CYS A 908 -11.24 1.07 -45.00
N LEU A 909 -10.14 0.69 -44.38
CA LEU A 909 -9.44 1.48 -43.38
C LEU A 909 -8.45 2.48 -44.02
N GLN A 910 -7.80 2.07 -45.12
CA GLN A 910 -6.96 2.91 -45.96
C GLN A 910 -7.81 3.81 -46.84
#